data_AF-A0A261R760-F1
#
_entry.id   AF-A0A261R760-F1
#
_cell.length_a   1.000
_cell.length_b   1.000
_cell.length_c   1.000
_cell.angle_alpha   90.00
_cell.angle_beta   90.00
_cell.angle_gamma   90.00
#
_symmetry.space_group_name_H-M   'P 1'
#
loop_
_entity.id
_entity.type
_entity.pdbx_description
1 polymer ?
#
loop_
_entity_poly.entity_id
_entity_poly.type
_entity_poly.pdbx_seq_one_letter_code
_entity_poly.pdbx_strand_id
1 'polypeptide(L)'
;MYLHVQPRFDTAFWSPYTPPSRQAERGGDRPADDAAPLSYSEARHGPHAAFRDGPDFPAYKEEMRTGLAFLADFCRRHRLPDAEGIAANLDTFFRHRFDDPHYFSTRAGIVDSRGKQSLDEFCWMIRHDTMDLDVKKAAVRDLAMGITECADGAVSNLVSAARKLALAAGGVRGTLWEIKEQAARDTLLGAVQEYFARQPGYHPGNEIHYVTTAWNSLAGGFGFDPDPDGTRMPDAQDCKFLHICGQRLGLALTPDRLALTLAETCLARFNESLPTHRDPPAASWTPAVQEAFMDKLRQIGGDCGLTWEDGERLDADTQTWRHRESDLRLRSFVKLRQRDDACTYLPRTDASLIALDILRAMAALRLLPAGNQPKNYGEWIEADGTRGALFAYGQLAWIARADASAAFAPPLWDATAVDIELSTLRDLLRWRDTSLGDDRPLPPRPALLQSIRNTDAARLARMPIQWVNDPDCAEPFLARLGEDGTTQYLDAHARTLGTLAPYERDRLLTGLLRANMRRSIPAVTRHWSASLAVRVDIVHDLLRCHAIPELRDALLADDAAAAVMAWLAAWRTPGLLDFIAPRIGRLLNALYMGSPVLSTALRSGRAAPVDAFFMLLRELLKDEHIRSHLQHGLPELLRAMDFLGAPTLSLAMASGHTAAVQAYYDGVSGLLAEPVHAAIGPALRGALPDLLTATAEAGDSGLAYALANGHAAVIKAFHDIIVKFLGDAGTAPWISPRLPDMLDAVDGDGRAGLMLAVKGGHADAAFAYVALRSDPVIMALLPADRQAAR
;
A
#
# COMPACT_ATOMS: atom_id res chain seq x y z
N MET A 1 -18.64 -2.11 -18.87
CA MET A 1 -19.21 -1.28 -17.79
C MET A 1 -18.26 -0.10 -17.61
N TYR A 2 -18.56 1.02 -18.27
CA TYR A 2 -17.66 2.18 -18.34
C TYR A 2 -17.63 2.86 -16.96
N LEU A 3 -16.45 2.93 -16.35
CA LEU A 3 -16.18 3.69 -15.13
C LEU A 3 -16.33 5.19 -15.46
N HIS A 4 -17.51 5.76 -15.22
CA HIS A 4 -17.67 7.21 -15.10
C HIS A 4 -17.18 7.66 -13.72
N VAL A 5 -15.86 7.61 -13.51
CA VAL A 5 -15.23 8.44 -12.49
C VAL A 5 -15.09 9.81 -13.12
N GLN A 6 -15.99 10.74 -12.78
CA GLN A 6 -15.89 12.10 -13.29
C GLN A 6 -14.60 12.76 -12.78
N PRO A 7 -13.85 13.46 -13.65
CA PRO A 7 -12.67 14.20 -13.22
C PRO A 7 -13.08 15.32 -12.26
N ARG A 8 -12.45 15.37 -11.08
CA ARG A 8 -12.58 16.47 -10.10
C ARG A 8 -11.78 17.73 -10.47
N PHE A 9 -11.20 17.75 -11.67
CA PHE A 9 -10.43 18.85 -12.22
C PHE A 9 -11.01 19.29 -13.57
N ASP A 10 -10.85 20.57 -13.91
CA ASP A 10 -11.28 21.13 -15.20
C ASP A 10 -10.48 20.50 -16.37
N THR A 11 -11.04 20.44 -17.58
CA THR A 11 -10.38 19.94 -18.80
C THR A 11 -9.03 20.63 -19.06
N ALA A 12 -8.89 21.88 -18.62
CA ALA A 12 -7.62 22.63 -18.68
C ALA A 12 -6.51 22.01 -17.81
N PHE A 13 -6.82 21.39 -16.66
CA PHE A 13 -5.84 20.69 -15.83
C PHE A 13 -5.36 19.38 -16.47
N TRP A 14 -6.13 18.83 -17.43
CA TRP A 14 -5.86 17.55 -18.08
C TRP A 14 -5.20 17.66 -19.44
N SER A 15 -4.97 18.87 -19.95
CA SER A 15 -4.20 19.05 -21.17
C SER A 15 -2.71 18.96 -20.82
N PRO A 16 -1.93 18.03 -21.43
CA PRO A 16 -0.48 18.03 -21.28
C PRO A 16 0.04 19.42 -21.63
N TYR A 17 0.90 20.00 -20.78
CA TYR A 17 1.65 21.19 -21.18
C TYR A 17 2.44 20.82 -22.43
N THR A 18 2.01 21.39 -23.54
CA THR A 18 2.55 21.12 -24.85
C THR A 18 3.52 22.27 -25.12
N PRO A 19 4.85 22.04 -25.08
CA PRO A 19 5.78 23.11 -25.37
C PRO A 19 5.49 23.71 -26.76
N PRO A 20 5.77 25.00 -26.98
CA PRO A 20 5.31 25.74 -28.17
C PRO A 20 5.62 25.06 -29.51
N SER A 21 6.66 24.23 -29.59
CA SER A 21 7.03 23.44 -30.77
C SER A 21 5.90 22.54 -31.31
N ARG A 22 5.11 21.89 -30.43
CA ARG A 22 3.99 21.01 -30.84
C ARG A 22 2.69 21.77 -31.12
N GLN A 23 2.53 23.00 -30.62
CA GLN A 23 1.40 23.87 -30.98
C GLN A 23 1.57 24.45 -32.39
N ALA A 24 2.80 24.81 -32.78
CA ALA A 24 3.14 25.26 -34.13
C ALA A 24 3.02 24.16 -35.20
N GLU A 25 3.11 22.88 -34.83
CA GLU A 25 2.83 21.76 -35.74
C GLU A 25 1.32 21.51 -35.96
N ARG A 26 0.45 21.94 -35.02
CA ARG A 26 -1.01 21.81 -35.14
C ARG A 26 -1.69 23.06 -35.70
N GLY A 27 -1.17 24.25 -35.43
CA GLY A 27 -1.55 25.50 -36.08
C GLY A 27 -0.46 25.87 -37.08
N GLY A 28 -0.68 25.60 -38.36
CA GLY A 28 0.32 25.61 -39.43
C GLY A 28 0.97 26.96 -39.74
N ASP A 29 1.65 27.55 -38.77
CA ASP A 29 2.34 28.84 -38.85
C ASP A 29 3.79 28.66 -38.37
N ARG A 30 4.54 27.82 -39.10
CA ARG A 30 6.02 27.81 -39.03
C ARG A 30 6.55 28.84 -40.03
N PRO A 31 7.48 29.74 -39.65
CA PRO A 31 8.28 30.46 -40.63
C PRO A 31 9.05 29.44 -41.49
N ALA A 32 9.06 29.68 -42.80
CA ALA A 32 9.34 28.69 -43.85
C ALA A 32 10.79 28.15 -43.93
N ASP A 33 11.66 28.39 -42.93
CA ASP A 33 13.10 28.11 -43.01
C ASP A 33 13.62 27.00 -42.07
N ASP A 34 12.79 26.40 -41.21
CA ASP A 34 13.19 25.25 -40.37
C ASP A 34 12.43 23.98 -40.81
N ALA A 35 13.10 23.07 -41.51
CA ALA A 35 12.62 21.72 -41.77
C ALA A 35 12.32 20.99 -40.43
N ALA A 36 11.33 20.10 -40.41
CA ALA A 36 11.05 19.31 -39.22
C ALA A 36 12.23 18.39 -38.89
N PRO A 37 12.69 18.32 -37.63
CA PRO A 37 13.84 17.48 -37.26
C PRO A 37 13.57 16.00 -37.57
N LEU A 38 14.59 15.31 -38.10
CA LEU A 38 14.48 13.93 -38.52
C LEU A 38 14.48 12.98 -37.31
N SER A 39 13.50 12.09 -37.23
CA SER A 39 13.45 10.98 -36.27
C SER A 39 12.86 9.72 -36.92
N TYR A 40 13.28 8.54 -36.45
CA TYR A 40 12.77 7.27 -36.95
C TYR A 40 11.28 7.09 -36.60
N SER A 41 10.52 6.59 -37.55
CA SER A 41 9.16 6.07 -37.36
C SER A 41 8.90 4.98 -38.38
N GLU A 42 8.27 3.89 -37.95
CA GLU A 42 7.99 2.75 -38.81
C GLU A 42 7.05 3.12 -39.96
N ALA A 43 6.08 4.00 -39.71
CA ALA A 43 5.13 4.47 -40.71
C ALA A 43 5.79 5.22 -41.90
N ARG A 44 6.85 6.00 -41.63
CA ARG A 44 7.55 6.79 -42.66
C ARG A 44 8.73 6.04 -43.29
N HIS A 45 9.43 5.22 -42.51
CA HIS A 45 10.71 4.64 -42.91
C HIS A 45 10.71 3.12 -43.03
N GLY A 46 9.61 2.44 -42.68
CA GLY A 46 9.54 0.98 -42.63
C GLY A 46 10.37 0.40 -41.47
N PRO A 47 10.85 -0.86 -41.58
CA PRO A 47 11.68 -1.48 -40.56
C PRO A 47 12.92 -0.65 -40.25
N HIS A 48 13.37 -0.65 -38.99
CA HIS A 48 14.49 0.18 -38.53
C HIS A 48 15.79 -0.01 -39.35
N ALA A 49 16.04 -1.23 -39.83
CA ALA A 49 17.16 -1.52 -40.73
C ALA A 49 17.08 -0.72 -42.05
N ALA A 50 15.88 -0.56 -42.61
CA ALA A 50 15.66 0.21 -43.83
C ALA A 50 15.85 1.73 -43.62
N PHE A 51 15.52 2.24 -42.43
CA PHE A 51 15.87 3.61 -42.05
C PHE A 51 17.37 3.81 -41.98
N ARG A 52 18.10 2.90 -41.32
CA ARG A 52 19.56 2.99 -41.17
C ARG A 52 20.31 2.97 -42.49
N ASP A 53 19.84 2.16 -43.44
CA ASP A 53 20.44 2.03 -44.76
C ASP A 53 19.86 3.05 -45.76
N GLY A 54 18.92 3.88 -45.31
CA GLY A 54 18.20 4.88 -46.11
C GLY A 54 18.89 6.25 -46.21
N PRO A 55 18.43 7.12 -47.12
CA PRO A 55 19.04 8.42 -47.41
C PRO A 55 18.88 9.45 -46.27
N ASP A 56 17.91 9.26 -45.37
CA ASP A 56 17.65 10.18 -44.24
C ASP A 56 18.63 9.95 -43.07
N PHE A 57 19.29 8.79 -42.98
CA PHE A 57 20.13 8.43 -41.84
C PHE A 57 21.40 9.28 -41.67
N PRO A 58 22.14 9.65 -42.73
CA PRO A 58 23.30 10.55 -42.60
C PRO A 58 22.92 11.95 -42.08
N ALA A 59 21.80 12.50 -42.53
CA ALA A 59 21.29 13.79 -42.05
C ALA A 59 20.85 13.70 -40.58
N TYR A 60 20.14 12.63 -40.21
CA TYR A 60 19.79 12.32 -38.82
C TYR A 60 21.02 12.22 -37.90
N LYS A 61 22.09 11.54 -38.33
CA LYS A 61 23.34 11.42 -37.55
C LYS A 61 23.97 12.79 -37.28
N GLU A 62 23.94 13.68 -38.27
CA GLU A 62 24.51 15.03 -38.12
C GLU A 62 23.62 15.95 -37.25
N GLU A 63 22.30 15.82 -37.34
CA GLU A 63 21.38 16.51 -36.42
C GLU A 63 21.62 16.10 -34.96
N MET A 64 21.76 14.79 -34.68
CA MET A 64 22.09 14.28 -33.34
C MET A 64 23.40 14.87 -32.80
N ARG A 65 24.44 14.90 -33.63
CA ARG A 65 25.73 15.49 -33.29
C ARG A 65 25.59 16.98 -32.94
N THR A 66 24.85 17.72 -33.77
CA THR A 66 24.62 19.15 -33.60
C THR A 66 23.85 19.46 -32.31
N GLY A 67 22.82 18.67 -31.99
CA GLY A 67 22.05 18.79 -30.75
C GLY A 67 22.92 18.62 -29.50
N LEU A 68 23.73 17.56 -29.45
CA LEU A 68 24.62 17.29 -28.32
C LEU A 68 25.74 18.34 -28.19
N ALA A 69 26.34 18.76 -29.31
CA ALA A 69 27.35 19.81 -29.34
C ALA A 69 26.81 21.15 -28.81
N PHE A 70 25.56 21.49 -29.17
CA PHE A 70 24.89 22.68 -28.65
C PHE A 70 24.80 22.67 -27.11
N LEU A 71 24.49 21.53 -26.48
CA LEU A 71 24.41 21.41 -25.02
C LEU A 71 25.78 21.55 -24.35
N ALA A 72 26.82 20.97 -24.95
CA ALA A 72 28.20 21.14 -24.48
C ALA A 72 28.64 22.62 -24.56
N ASP A 73 28.37 23.28 -25.69
CA ASP A 73 28.69 24.70 -25.88
C ASP A 73 27.88 25.62 -24.97
N PHE A 74 26.63 25.26 -24.68
CA PHE A 74 25.85 25.96 -23.65
C PHE A 74 26.55 25.91 -22.29
N CYS A 75 27.04 24.74 -21.86
CA CYS A 75 27.75 24.59 -20.58
C CYS A 75 29.04 25.41 -20.53
N ARG A 76 29.83 25.41 -21.60
CA ARG A 76 31.06 26.22 -21.70
C ARG A 76 30.76 27.72 -21.65
N ARG A 77 29.79 28.19 -22.45
CA ARG A 77 29.41 29.61 -22.50
C ARG A 77 28.96 30.13 -21.14
N HIS A 78 28.24 29.32 -20.37
CA HIS A 78 27.73 29.67 -19.05
C HIS A 78 28.65 29.26 -17.89
N ARG A 79 29.89 28.83 -18.19
CA ARG A 79 30.97 28.55 -17.22
C ARG A 79 30.58 27.57 -16.11
N LEU A 80 29.94 26.46 -16.46
CA LEU A 80 29.70 25.38 -15.48
C LEU A 80 31.05 24.78 -15.04
N PRO A 81 31.24 24.49 -13.74
CA PRO A 81 32.51 23.99 -13.20
C PRO A 81 32.93 22.61 -13.75
N ASP A 82 31.99 21.82 -14.26
CA ASP A 82 32.15 20.46 -14.80
C ASP A 82 31.82 20.37 -16.30
N ALA A 83 31.84 21.50 -17.02
CA ALA A 83 31.44 21.57 -18.43
C ALA A 83 32.15 20.55 -19.34
N GLU A 84 33.43 20.26 -19.08
CA GLU A 84 34.19 19.26 -19.85
C GLU A 84 33.78 17.82 -19.52
N GLY A 85 33.40 17.52 -18.27
CA GLY A 85 32.84 16.21 -17.90
C GLY A 85 31.47 15.98 -18.54
N ILE A 86 30.63 17.01 -18.57
CA ILE A 86 29.34 17.00 -19.27
C ILE A 86 29.54 16.73 -20.77
N ALA A 87 30.48 17.44 -21.41
CA ALA A 87 30.78 17.26 -22.83
C ALA A 87 31.26 15.83 -23.14
N ALA A 88 32.09 15.24 -22.28
CA ALA A 88 32.58 13.87 -22.43
C ALA A 88 31.45 12.82 -22.33
N ASN A 89 30.47 13.01 -21.45
CA ASN A 89 29.33 12.10 -21.34
C ASN A 89 28.41 12.17 -22.57
N LEU A 90 28.13 13.37 -23.08
CA LEU A 90 27.34 13.56 -24.29
C LEU A 90 28.03 12.94 -25.53
N ASP A 91 29.35 13.09 -25.64
CA ASP A 91 30.16 12.44 -26.68
C ASP A 91 30.13 10.91 -26.55
N THR A 92 30.21 10.39 -25.32
CA THR A 92 30.12 8.95 -25.05
C THR A 92 28.80 8.37 -25.54
N PHE A 93 27.68 9.04 -25.26
CA PHE A 93 26.36 8.62 -25.78
C PHE A 93 26.32 8.62 -27.32
N PHE A 94 26.89 9.64 -27.97
CA PHE A 94 26.99 9.69 -29.43
C PHE A 94 27.80 8.51 -29.99
N ARG A 95 28.98 8.23 -29.41
CA ARG A 95 29.84 7.10 -29.82
C ARG A 95 29.15 5.75 -29.60
N HIS A 96 28.51 5.54 -28.46
CA HIS A 96 27.74 4.32 -28.17
C HIS A 96 26.62 4.07 -29.20
N ARG A 97 26.00 5.12 -29.73
CA ARG A 97 25.00 4.97 -30.78
C ARG A 97 25.62 4.74 -32.16
N PHE A 98 26.62 5.51 -32.55
CA PHE A 98 27.01 5.60 -33.96
C PHE A 98 28.35 4.96 -34.32
N ASP A 99 29.23 4.77 -33.35
CA ASP A 99 30.61 4.32 -33.57
C ASP A 99 30.87 2.95 -32.91
N ASP A 100 30.08 2.56 -31.90
CA ASP A 100 30.04 1.20 -31.35
C ASP A 100 28.85 0.40 -31.93
N PRO A 101 29.10 -0.56 -32.85
CA PRO A 101 28.03 -1.31 -33.52
C PRO A 101 27.30 -2.31 -32.60
N HIS A 102 27.77 -2.57 -31.38
CA HIS A 102 27.19 -3.57 -30.49
C HIS A 102 26.42 -2.97 -29.30
N TYR A 103 26.81 -1.78 -28.82
CA TYR A 103 26.31 -1.22 -27.56
C TYR A 103 24.78 -0.97 -27.52
N PHE A 104 24.18 -0.38 -28.56
CA PHE A 104 22.73 -0.16 -28.66
C PHE A 104 22.02 -1.08 -29.69
N SER A 105 22.73 -2.07 -30.24
CA SER A 105 22.30 -2.82 -31.44
C SER A 105 20.91 -3.48 -31.38
N THR A 106 20.49 -3.99 -30.22
CA THR A 106 19.19 -4.66 -30.03
C THR A 106 18.01 -3.72 -29.83
N ARG A 107 18.27 -2.43 -29.53
CA ARG A 107 17.26 -1.43 -29.15
C ARG A 107 17.49 -0.05 -29.81
N ALA A 108 18.35 0.04 -30.83
CA ALA A 108 18.72 1.29 -31.51
C ALA A 108 17.53 2.06 -32.09
N GLY A 109 16.46 1.36 -32.50
CA GLY A 109 15.23 1.98 -32.99
C GLY A 109 14.52 2.87 -31.98
N ILE A 110 14.66 2.60 -30.68
CA ILE A 110 14.06 3.42 -29.61
C ILE A 110 14.86 4.71 -29.42
N VAL A 111 16.19 4.63 -29.52
CA VAL A 111 17.07 5.81 -29.49
C VAL A 111 16.77 6.74 -30.68
N ASP A 112 16.63 6.18 -31.87
CA ASP A 112 16.42 6.97 -33.10
C ASP A 112 15.02 7.55 -33.26
N SER A 113 14.05 7.03 -32.52
CA SER A 113 12.67 7.54 -32.51
C SER A 113 12.48 8.47 -31.32
N ARG A 114 12.00 7.95 -30.20
CA ARG A 114 11.63 8.73 -29.01
C ARG A 114 12.82 9.39 -28.33
N GLY A 115 13.99 8.76 -28.35
CA GLY A 115 15.23 9.34 -27.83
C GLY A 115 15.58 10.65 -28.56
N LYS A 116 15.64 10.62 -29.90
CA LYS A 116 15.87 11.80 -30.75
C LYS A 116 14.83 12.89 -30.51
N GLN A 117 13.54 12.55 -30.55
CA GLN A 117 12.48 13.53 -30.36
C GLN A 117 12.59 14.25 -29.01
N SER A 118 12.91 13.51 -27.95
CA SER A 118 13.10 14.08 -26.61
C SER A 118 14.36 14.95 -26.53
N LEU A 119 15.45 14.57 -27.21
CA LEU A 119 16.65 15.38 -27.29
C LEU A 119 16.41 16.71 -28.02
N ASP A 120 15.68 16.66 -29.16
CA ASP A 120 15.34 17.86 -29.93
C ASP A 120 14.46 18.81 -29.12
N GLU A 121 13.46 18.27 -28.43
CA GLU A 121 12.58 19.01 -27.53
C GLU A 121 13.37 19.68 -26.40
N PHE A 122 14.25 18.93 -25.74
CA PHE A 122 15.14 19.42 -24.69
C PHE A 122 16.04 20.56 -25.21
N CYS A 123 16.70 20.36 -26.35
CA CYS A 123 17.56 21.39 -26.95
C CYS A 123 16.78 22.65 -27.32
N TRP A 124 15.57 22.49 -27.86
CA TRP A 124 14.69 23.60 -28.21
C TRP A 124 14.31 24.42 -26.97
N MET A 125 13.97 23.79 -25.85
CA MET A 125 13.63 24.47 -24.58
C MET A 125 14.82 25.23 -24.00
N ILE A 126 16.03 24.66 -24.05
CA ILE A 126 17.24 25.38 -23.62
C ILE A 126 17.45 26.65 -24.48
N ARG A 127 17.17 26.58 -25.80
CA ARG A 127 17.33 27.70 -26.75
C ARG A 127 16.28 28.80 -26.60
N HIS A 128 15.01 28.45 -26.45
CA HIS A 128 13.91 29.40 -26.72
C HIS A 128 13.04 29.75 -25.50
N ASP A 129 13.21 29.07 -24.36
CA ASP A 129 12.35 29.31 -23.21
C ASP A 129 12.85 30.48 -22.33
N THR A 130 11.91 31.16 -21.67
CA THR A 130 12.13 32.24 -20.69
C THR A 130 12.57 31.76 -19.30
N MET A 131 12.83 30.45 -19.14
CA MET A 131 13.30 29.85 -17.88
C MET A 131 14.58 30.49 -17.33
N ASP A 132 14.69 30.48 -16.00
CA ASP A 132 15.88 30.91 -15.28
C ASP A 132 17.12 30.14 -15.73
N LEU A 133 18.25 30.85 -15.82
CA LEU A 133 19.49 30.30 -16.34
C LEU A 133 19.99 29.13 -15.48
N ASP A 134 19.84 29.17 -14.17
CA ASP A 134 20.34 28.13 -13.28
C ASP A 134 19.52 26.83 -13.40
N VAL A 135 18.21 26.92 -13.68
CA VAL A 135 17.37 25.76 -14.03
C VAL A 135 17.87 25.10 -15.31
N LYS A 136 18.19 25.90 -16.35
CA LYS A 136 18.77 25.37 -17.59
C LYS A 136 20.11 24.68 -17.36
N LYS A 137 20.98 25.26 -16.52
CA LYS A 137 22.28 24.65 -16.17
C LYS A 137 22.11 23.31 -15.45
N ALA A 138 21.23 23.25 -14.46
CA ALA A 138 20.95 22.02 -13.70
C ALA A 138 20.41 20.91 -14.61
N ALA A 139 19.43 21.23 -15.45
CA ALA A 139 18.82 20.25 -16.36
C ALA A 139 19.82 19.64 -17.34
N VAL A 140 20.73 20.44 -17.91
CA VAL A 140 21.76 19.94 -18.84
C VAL A 140 22.76 19.04 -18.11
N ARG A 141 23.14 19.38 -16.88
CA ARG A 141 24.02 18.55 -16.05
C ARG A 141 23.37 17.21 -15.73
N ASP A 142 22.12 17.20 -15.27
CA ASP A 142 21.40 15.99 -14.90
C ASP A 142 21.20 15.04 -16.09
N LEU A 143 20.84 15.59 -17.26
CA LEU A 143 20.74 14.80 -18.49
C LEU A 143 22.08 14.13 -18.84
N ALA A 144 23.17 14.90 -18.79
CA ALA A 144 24.49 14.39 -19.13
C ALA A 144 24.99 13.30 -18.17
N MET A 145 24.55 13.29 -16.91
CA MET A 145 24.89 12.21 -15.97
C MET A 145 24.13 10.91 -16.27
N GLY A 146 22.86 10.99 -16.71
CA GLY A 146 22.02 9.81 -16.92
C GLY A 146 22.10 9.17 -18.32
N ILE A 147 22.60 9.88 -19.32
CA ILE A 147 22.50 9.43 -20.73
C ILE A 147 23.55 8.37 -21.14
N THR A 148 24.49 8.03 -20.27
CA THR A 148 25.58 7.07 -20.57
C THR A 148 25.24 5.59 -20.30
N GLU A 149 24.02 5.31 -19.83
CA GLU A 149 23.53 3.95 -19.54
C GLU A 149 23.23 3.11 -20.81
N CYS A 150 22.57 1.96 -20.65
CA CYS A 150 22.08 1.14 -21.76
C CYS A 150 21.00 1.87 -22.59
N ALA A 151 20.63 1.34 -23.77
CA ALA A 151 19.72 2.05 -24.70
C ALA A 151 18.39 2.47 -24.05
N ASP A 152 17.77 1.57 -23.27
CA ASP A 152 16.52 1.83 -22.58
C ASP A 152 16.69 2.85 -21.44
N GLY A 153 17.80 2.77 -20.68
CA GLY A 153 18.14 3.74 -19.63
C GLY A 153 18.40 5.13 -20.19
N ALA A 154 19.20 5.23 -21.26
CA ALA A 154 19.52 6.50 -21.91
C ALA A 154 18.28 7.18 -22.50
N VAL A 155 17.38 6.44 -23.16
CA VAL A 155 16.12 7.00 -23.68
C VAL A 155 15.17 7.39 -22.56
N SER A 156 15.04 6.58 -21.52
CA SER A 156 14.26 6.92 -20.33
C SER A 156 14.74 8.23 -19.69
N ASN A 157 16.05 8.40 -19.55
CA ASN A 157 16.66 9.62 -19.02
C ASN A 157 16.46 10.82 -19.94
N LEU A 158 16.57 10.66 -21.27
CA LEU A 158 16.25 11.72 -22.24
C LEU A 158 14.78 12.18 -22.15
N VAL A 159 13.85 11.22 -22.16
CA VAL A 159 12.41 11.49 -22.04
C VAL A 159 12.13 12.17 -20.70
N SER A 160 12.71 11.67 -19.62
CA SER A 160 12.53 12.26 -18.28
C SER A 160 13.12 13.66 -18.20
N ALA A 161 14.28 13.92 -18.78
CA ALA A 161 14.94 15.23 -18.73
C ALA A 161 14.18 16.28 -19.56
N ALA A 162 13.78 15.93 -20.78
CA ALA A 162 12.91 16.77 -21.63
C ALA A 162 11.62 17.11 -20.89
N ARG A 163 10.99 16.11 -20.28
CA ARG A 163 9.76 16.30 -19.53
C ARG A 163 9.94 17.15 -18.29
N LYS A 164 10.96 16.90 -17.46
CA LYS A 164 11.25 17.71 -16.26
C LYS A 164 11.51 19.16 -16.63
N LEU A 165 12.25 19.40 -17.71
CA LEU A 165 12.52 20.75 -18.19
C LEU A 165 11.25 21.44 -18.69
N ALA A 166 10.38 20.72 -19.42
CA ALA A 166 9.07 21.23 -19.84
C ALA A 166 8.16 21.55 -18.64
N LEU A 167 8.23 20.75 -17.57
CA LEU A 167 7.47 20.98 -16.34
C LEU A 167 8.00 22.17 -15.56
N ALA A 168 9.33 22.36 -15.49
CA ALA A 168 9.94 23.53 -14.89
C ALA A 168 9.55 24.83 -15.62
N ALA A 169 9.45 24.79 -16.95
CA ALA A 169 8.92 25.89 -17.76
C ALA A 169 7.43 26.20 -17.48
N GLY A 170 6.65 25.18 -17.11
CA GLY A 170 5.22 25.29 -16.82
C GLY A 170 4.85 25.93 -15.48
N GLY A 171 5.83 26.36 -14.67
CA GLY A 171 5.61 26.90 -13.32
C GLY A 171 4.81 25.92 -12.44
N VAL A 172 3.97 26.45 -11.54
CA VAL A 172 3.14 25.63 -10.63
C VAL A 172 2.27 24.59 -11.35
N ARG A 173 1.82 24.85 -12.59
CA ARG A 173 1.06 23.86 -13.38
C ARG A 173 1.92 22.64 -13.73
N GLY A 174 3.16 22.87 -14.14
CA GLY A 174 4.11 21.81 -14.44
C GLY A 174 4.50 21.02 -13.19
N THR A 175 4.80 21.70 -12.08
CA THR A 175 5.09 21.02 -10.81
C THR A 175 3.91 20.17 -10.31
N LEU A 176 2.68 20.68 -10.38
CA LEU A 176 1.49 19.90 -10.00
C LEU A 176 1.26 18.70 -10.93
N TRP A 177 1.61 18.81 -12.21
CA TRP A 177 1.54 17.69 -13.14
C TRP A 177 2.58 16.61 -12.86
N GLU A 178 3.81 16.99 -12.51
CA GLU A 178 4.86 16.06 -12.09
C GLU A 178 4.40 15.25 -10.86
N ILE A 179 3.90 15.95 -9.84
CA ILE A 179 3.39 15.33 -8.61
C ILE A 179 2.22 14.40 -8.93
N LYS A 180 1.29 14.82 -9.79
CA LYS A 180 0.15 14.00 -10.21
C LYS A 180 0.59 12.70 -10.87
N GLU A 181 1.53 12.77 -11.80
CA GLU A 181 2.04 11.60 -12.50
C GLU A 181 2.82 10.66 -11.57
N GLN A 182 3.67 11.21 -10.70
CA GLN A 182 4.41 10.42 -9.74
C GLN A 182 3.46 9.72 -8.76
N ALA A 183 2.50 10.45 -8.20
CA ALA A 183 1.47 9.90 -7.33
C ALA A 183 0.66 8.79 -8.03
N ALA A 184 0.38 8.95 -9.32
CA ALA A 184 -0.30 7.91 -10.10
C ALA A 184 0.57 6.66 -10.27
N ARG A 185 1.85 6.81 -10.62
CA ARG A 185 2.78 5.68 -10.73
C ARG A 185 2.94 4.93 -9.41
N ASP A 186 3.15 5.64 -8.32
CA ASP A 186 3.32 5.05 -6.99
C ASP A 186 2.04 4.31 -6.55
N THR A 187 0.87 4.91 -6.83
CA THR A 187 -0.43 4.28 -6.57
C THR A 187 -0.62 2.99 -7.35
N LEU A 188 -0.25 2.97 -8.64
CA LEU A 188 -0.33 1.78 -9.48
C LEU A 188 0.68 0.72 -9.03
N LEU A 189 1.90 1.11 -8.69
CA LEU A 189 2.94 0.20 -8.20
C LEU A 189 2.50 -0.50 -6.91
N GLY A 190 1.97 0.26 -5.94
CA GLY A 190 1.43 -0.33 -4.71
C GLY A 190 0.26 -1.29 -4.96
N ALA A 191 -0.60 -0.98 -5.94
CA ALA A 191 -1.67 -1.89 -6.34
C ALA A 191 -1.14 -3.18 -7.00
N VAL A 192 -0.09 -3.08 -7.82
CA VAL A 192 0.57 -4.24 -8.44
C VAL A 192 1.17 -5.14 -7.36
N GLN A 193 1.95 -4.58 -6.45
CA GLN A 193 2.60 -5.33 -5.38
C GLN A 193 1.58 -6.04 -4.49
N GLU A 194 0.49 -5.37 -4.12
CA GLU A 194 -0.54 -6.01 -3.29
C GLU A 194 -1.33 -7.11 -4.02
N TYR A 195 -1.65 -6.89 -5.31
CA TYR A 195 -2.52 -7.79 -6.07
C TYR A 195 -1.77 -9.00 -6.65
N PHE A 196 -0.51 -8.81 -7.06
CA PHE A 196 0.27 -9.82 -7.78
C PHE A 196 1.39 -10.45 -6.96
N ALA A 197 1.88 -9.86 -5.85
CA ALA A 197 3.02 -10.43 -5.10
C ALA A 197 2.81 -11.85 -4.59
N ARG A 198 1.57 -12.33 -4.55
CA ARG A 198 1.19 -13.68 -4.09
C ARG A 198 0.84 -14.63 -5.24
N GLN A 199 1.00 -14.22 -6.50
CA GLN A 199 0.65 -15.03 -7.66
C GLN A 199 1.87 -15.82 -8.19
N PRO A 200 1.68 -17.09 -8.60
CA PRO A 200 2.74 -17.87 -9.23
C PRO A 200 3.18 -17.20 -10.55
N GLY A 201 4.46 -16.83 -10.67
CA GLY A 201 5.02 -16.18 -11.87
C GLY A 201 5.19 -14.67 -11.77
N TYR A 202 4.81 -14.05 -10.64
CA TYR A 202 5.16 -12.65 -10.36
C TYR A 202 6.67 -12.52 -10.09
N HIS A 203 7.32 -11.60 -10.82
CA HIS A 203 8.71 -11.24 -10.60
C HIS A 203 8.79 -9.74 -10.29
N PRO A 204 9.39 -9.33 -9.16
CA PRO A 204 9.53 -7.92 -8.80
C PRO A 204 10.22 -7.06 -9.87
N GLY A 205 11.10 -7.65 -10.69
CA GLY A 205 11.73 -6.98 -11.84
C GLY A 205 10.77 -6.62 -12.99
N ASN A 206 9.56 -7.19 -13.02
CA ASN A 206 8.56 -6.93 -14.06
C ASN A 206 7.50 -5.91 -13.63
N GLU A 207 7.56 -5.38 -12.40
CA GLU A 207 6.57 -4.44 -11.83
C GLU A 207 6.31 -3.25 -12.75
N ILE A 208 7.35 -2.74 -13.40
CA ILE A 208 7.25 -1.62 -14.32
C ILE A 208 6.33 -1.93 -15.50
N HIS A 209 6.31 -3.17 -15.99
CA HIS A 209 5.46 -3.60 -17.11
C HIS A 209 3.99 -3.76 -16.70
N TYR A 210 3.73 -4.22 -15.47
CA TYR A 210 2.37 -4.22 -14.90
C TYR A 210 1.84 -2.80 -14.76
N VAL A 211 2.67 -1.89 -14.20
CA VAL A 211 2.31 -0.47 -14.04
C VAL A 211 2.05 0.18 -15.39
N THR A 212 2.93 0.00 -16.39
CA THR A 212 2.73 0.57 -17.74
C THR A 212 1.45 0.03 -18.40
N THR A 213 1.12 -1.25 -18.20
CA THR A 213 -0.12 -1.82 -18.73
C THR A 213 -1.36 -1.20 -18.08
N ALA A 214 -1.35 -1.04 -16.76
CA ALA A 214 -2.43 -0.40 -16.02
C ALA A 214 -2.56 1.09 -16.37
N TRP A 215 -1.42 1.80 -16.46
CA TRP A 215 -1.31 3.19 -16.89
C TRP A 215 -1.99 3.39 -18.24
N ASN A 216 -1.59 2.63 -19.25
CA ASN A 216 -2.14 2.73 -20.61
C ASN A 216 -3.65 2.47 -20.65
N SER A 217 -4.13 1.54 -19.84
CA SER A 217 -5.56 1.20 -19.75
C SER A 217 -6.40 2.29 -19.08
N LEU A 218 -5.81 3.07 -18.17
CA LEU A 218 -6.49 4.10 -17.38
C LEU A 218 -6.17 5.52 -17.85
N ALA A 219 -5.20 5.70 -18.75
CA ALA A 219 -4.64 6.98 -19.16
C ALA A 219 -5.72 7.99 -19.57
N GLY A 220 -6.65 7.59 -20.44
CA GLY A 220 -7.73 8.46 -20.91
C GLY A 220 -8.68 8.95 -19.80
N GLY A 221 -8.91 8.16 -18.75
CA GLY A 221 -9.77 8.55 -17.62
C GLY A 221 -9.13 9.56 -16.67
N PHE A 222 -7.80 9.65 -16.67
CA PHE A 222 -7.02 10.55 -15.82
C PHE A 222 -6.16 11.52 -16.64
N GLY A 223 -6.53 11.74 -17.91
CA GLY A 223 -5.84 12.66 -18.83
C GLY A 223 -4.34 12.43 -18.92
N PHE A 224 -3.86 11.19 -18.84
CA PHE A 224 -2.45 10.87 -19.10
C PHE A 224 -2.26 10.49 -20.56
N ASP A 225 -1.03 10.65 -21.06
CA ASP A 225 -0.64 10.08 -22.35
C ASP A 225 -0.29 8.59 -22.17
N PRO A 226 -0.80 7.69 -23.03
CA PRO A 226 -0.40 6.30 -23.03
C PRO A 226 1.07 6.17 -23.47
N ASP A 227 1.76 5.18 -22.91
CA ASP A 227 3.12 4.80 -23.27
C ASP A 227 3.10 3.68 -24.33
N PRO A 228 3.28 3.99 -25.63
CA PRO A 228 3.06 3.04 -26.72
C PRO A 228 4.09 1.90 -26.77
N ASP A 229 5.29 2.11 -26.21
CA ASP A 229 6.46 1.24 -26.39
C ASP A 229 6.71 0.29 -25.20
N GLY A 230 5.83 0.31 -24.19
CA GLY A 230 5.96 -0.53 -23.00
C GLY A 230 5.60 -1.99 -23.26
N THR A 231 6.43 -2.92 -22.78
CA THR A 231 6.10 -4.35 -22.72
C THR A 231 4.79 -4.53 -21.93
N ARG A 232 3.80 -5.20 -22.55
CA ARG A 232 2.47 -5.39 -21.96
C ARG A 232 2.39 -6.70 -21.17
N MET A 233 1.79 -6.65 -19.99
CA MET A 233 1.49 -7.84 -19.18
C MET A 233 0.01 -8.20 -19.33
N PRO A 234 -0.34 -9.34 -19.95
CA PRO A 234 -1.75 -9.74 -20.13
C PRO A 234 -2.52 -9.79 -18.80
N ASP A 235 -1.89 -10.27 -17.72
CA ASP A 235 -2.52 -10.38 -16.40
C ASP A 235 -2.90 -9.02 -15.80
N ALA A 236 -2.19 -7.95 -16.18
CA ALA A 236 -2.47 -6.58 -15.76
C ALA A 236 -3.65 -5.93 -16.51
N GLN A 237 -4.23 -6.63 -17.50
CA GLN A 237 -5.45 -6.20 -18.21
C GLN A 237 -6.73 -6.73 -17.54
N ASP A 238 -6.61 -7.49 -16.45
CA ASP A 238 -7.74 -7.99 -15.69
C ASP A 238 -8.68 -6.86 -15.22
N CYS A 239 -9.97 -7.00 -15.51
CA CYS A 239 -10.97 -5.98 -15.23
C CYS A 239 -11.08 -5.65 -13.72
N LYS A 240 -10.88 -6.64 -12.84
CA LYS A 240 -10.96 -6.43 -11.39
C LYS A 240 -9.74 -5.66 -10.89
N PHE A 241 -8.55 -6.01 -11.34
CA PHE A 241 -7.33 -5.25 -11.07
C PHE A 241 -7.43 -3.80 -11.56
N LEU A 242 -7.83 -3.58 -12.82
CA LEU A 242 -8.00 -2.23 -13.37
C LEU A 242 -9.06 -1.41 -12.62
N HIS A 243 -10.12 -2.04 -12.13
CA HIS A 243 -11.12 -1.38 -11.29
C HIS A 243 -10.52 -0.91 -9.95
N ILE A 244 -9.72 -1.74 -9.28
CA ILE A 244 -9.01 -1.38 -8.05
C ILE A 244 -8.06 -0.20 -8.30
N CYS A 245 -7.27 -0.28 -9.38
CA CYS A 245 -6.37 0.80 -9.79
C CYS A 245 -7.13 2.11 -10.04
N GLY A 246 -8.24 2.06 -10.79
CA GLY A 246 -9.07 3.23 -11.06
C GLY A 246 -9.65 3.86 -9.78
N GLN A 247 -10.13 3.06 -8.83
CA GLN A 247 -10.61 3.56 -7.53
C GLN A 247 -9.49 4.20 -6.71
N ARG A 248 -8.32 3.57 -6.64
CA ARG A 248 -7.17 4.10 -5.89
C ARG A 248 -6.66 5.41 -6.50
N LEU A 249 -6.53 5.48 -7.82
CA LEU A 249 -6.18 6.71 -8.53
C LEU A 249 -7.20 7.82 -8.28
N GLY A 250 -8.51 7.52 -8.31
CA GLY A 250 -9.56 8.51 -8.02
C GLY A 250 -9.50 9.07 -6.59
N LEU A 251 -8.97 8.30 -5.64
CA LEU A 251 -8.74 8.75 -4.27
C LEU A 251 -7.39 9.47 -4.10
N ALA A 252 -6.36 9.06 -4.83
CA ALA A 252 -5.01 9.62 -4.75
C ALA A 252 -4.89 10.97 -5.48
N LEU A 253 -5.54 11.09 -6.63
CA LEU A 253 -5.45 12.25 -7.50
C LEU A 253 -6.60 13.21 -7.23
N THR A 254 -6.62 13.80 -6.04
CA THR A 254 -7.55 14.88 -5.68
C THR A 254 -6.80 16.21 -5.50
N PRO A 255 -7.42 17.37 -5.78
CA PRO A 255 -6.71 18.65 -5.74
C PRO A 255 -6.03 18.94 -4.40
N ASP A 256 -6.70 18.61 -3.30
CA ASP A 256 -6.19 18.75 -1.94
C ASP A 256 -4.97 17.87 -1.65
N ARG A 257 -4.92 16.64 -2.19
CA ARG A 257 -3.77 15.75 -2.02
C ARG A 257 -2.56 16.22 -2.82
N LEU A 258 -2.75 16.64 -4.07
CA LEU A 258 -1.66 17.19 -4.88
C LEU A 258 -1.10 18.47 -4.26
N ALA A 259 -1.98 19.35 -3.77
CA ALA A 259 -1.58 20.55 -3.05
C ALA A 259 -0.85 20.22 -1.74
N LEU A 260 -1.30 19.21 -1.00
CA LEU A 260 -0.64 18.77 0.23
C LEU A 260 0.74 18.18 -0.03
N THR A 261 0.93 17.35 -1.06
CA THR A 261 2.24 16.81 -1.43
C THR A 261 3.22 17.92 -1.83
N LEU A 262 2.76 18.92 -2.60
CA LEU A 262 3.59 20.09 -2.91
C LEU A 262 3.90 20.90 -1.65
N ALA A 263 2.91 21.11 -0.79
CA ALA A 263 3.06 21.83 0.47
C ALA A 263 4.06 21.17 1.43
N GLU A 264 4.04 19.84 1.54
CA GLU A 264 4.99 19.05 2.32
C GLU A 264 6.42 19.23 1.78
N THR A 265 6.59 19.26 0.45
CA THR A 265 7.87 19.56 -0.19
C THR A 265 8.35 20.97 0.16
N CYS A 266 7.47 21.98 0.07
CA CYS A 266 7.80 23.35 0.45
C CYS A 266 8.17 23.45 1.94
N LEU A 267 7.41 22.80 2.82
CA LEU A 267 7.66 22.83 4.26
C LEU A 267 8.97 22.14 4.64
N ALA A 268 9.29 21.00 4.03
CA ALA A 268 10.55 20.30 4.25
C ALA A 268 11.75 21.19 3.90
N ARG A 269 11.73 21.81 2.72
CA ARG A 269 12.79 22.75 2.28
C ARG A 269 12.90 23.99 3.16
N PHE A 270 11.77 24.49 3.67
CA PHE A 270 11.78 25.59 4.63
C PHE A 270 12.45 25.15 5.94
N ASN A 271 12.09 23.97 6.46
CA ASN A 271 12.62 23.44 7.72
C ASN A 271 14.11 23.10 7.64
N GLU A 272 14.63 22.65 6.50
CA GLU A 272 16.07 22.43 6.27
C GLU A 272 16.92 23.68 6.48
N SER A 273 16.33 24.86 6.27
CA SER A 273 17.03 26.14 6.44
C SER A 273 16.94 26.72 7.84
N LEU A 274 16.11 26.13 8.72
CA LEU A 274 16.02 26.57 10.10
C LEU A 274 17.28 26.09 10.87
N PRO A 275 17.86 26.92 11.75
CA PRO A 275 18.94 26.48 12.61
C PRO A 275 18.48 25.25 13.40
N THR A 276 19.35 24.24 13.53
CA THR A 276 19.11 23.01 14.30
C THR A 276 19.05 23.30 15.80
N HIS A 277 18.03 24.04 16.24
CA HIS A 277 17.68 24.16 17.64
C HIS A 277 16.83 22.94 18.01
N ARG A 278 17.45 22.01 18.73
CA ARG A 278 16.73 20.97 19.49
C ARG A 278 15.83 21.69 20.50
N ASP A 279 14.52 21.56 20.27
CA ASP A 279 13.40 22.18 20.98
C ASP A 279 13.37 23.72 20.95
N PRO A 280 12.43 24.35 20.22
CA PRO A 280 12.31 25.80 20.26
C PRO A 280 11.36 26.23 21.40
N PRO A 281 11.84 26.88 22.48
CA PRO A 281 11.10 28.03 23.00
C PRO A 281 10.97 29.04 21.85
N ALA A 282 9.83 29.71 21.74
CA ALA A 282 9.53 30.63 20.64
C ALA A 282 10.69 31.62 20.42
N ALA A 283 11.32 31.55 19.24
CA ALA A 283 12.51 32.36 18.94
C ALA A 283 12.11 33.80 18.64
N SER A 284 12.97 34.77 18.97
CA SER A 284 12.69 36.19 18.75
C SER A 284 12.55 36.51 17.26
N TRP A 285 11.50 37.25 16.92
CA TRP A 285 11.28 37.79 15.58
C TRP A 285 12.08 39.08 15.40
N THR A 286 12.96 39.13 14.41
CA THR A 286 13.76 40.31 14.06
C THR A 286 13.64 40.60 12.56
N PRO A 287 13.92 41.85 12.12
CA PRO A 287 13.92 42.17 10.69
C PRO A 287 14.84 41.27 9.85
N ALA A 288 16.01 40.89 10.40
CA ALA A 288 16.94 39.98 9.73
C ALA A 288 16.37 38.55 9.58
N VAL A 289 15.64 38.05 10.58
CA VAL A 289 14.94 36.75 10.48
C VAL A 289 13.84 36.81 9.44
N GLN A 290 13.08 37.90 9.41
CA GLN A 290 12.04 38.12 8.40
C GLN A 290 12.63 38.12 6.99
N GLU A 291 13.72 38.86 6.76
CA GLU A 291 14.41 38.90 5.46
C GLU A 291 14.92 37.52 5.04
N ALA A 292 15.58 36.79 5.94
CA ALA A 292 16.07 35.44 5.67
C ALA A 292 14.92 34.46 5.32
N PHE A 293 13.77 34.55 6.00
CA PHE A 293 12.61 33.72 5.67
C PHE A 293 12.00 34.11 4.31
N MET A 294 11.91 35.39 3.99
CA MET A 294 11.41 35.84 2.70
C MET A 294 12.33 35.41 1.55
N ASP A 295 13.65 35.49 1.73
CA ASP A 295 14.63 34.99 0.76
C ASP A 295 14.48 33.47 0.55
N LYS A 296 14.21 32.72 1.62
CA LYS A 296 13.96 31.28 1.51
C LYS A 296 12.65 30.98 0.79
N LEU A 297 11.57 31.72 1.08
CA LEU A 297 10.31 31.58 0.35
C LEU A 297 10.47 31.91 -1.13
N ARG A 298 11.32 32.90 -1.48
CA ARG A 298 11.69 33.19 -2.87
C ARG A 298 12.38 32.02 -3.54
N GLN A 299 13.34 31.39 -2.88
CA GLN A 299 14.02 30.20 -3.39
C GLN A 299 13.04 29.04 -3.60
N ILE A 300 12.23 28.72 -2.58
CA ILE A 300 11.23 27.64 -2.66
C ILE A 300 10.21 27.94 -3.77
N GLY A 301 9.77 29.20 -3.88
CA GLY A 301 8.88 29.65 -4.95
C GLY A 301 9.46 29.40 -6.33
N GLY A 302 10.71 29.81 -6.57
CA GLY A 302 11.42 29.56 -7.82
C GLY A 302 11.51 28.07 -8.17
N ASP A 303 11.91 27.23 -7.21
CA ASP A 303 12.08 25.80 -7.44
C ASP A 303 10.75 25.06 -7.70
N CYS A 304 9.66 25.51 -7.08
CA CYS A 304 8.33 24.89 -7.17
C CYS A 304 7.42 25.58 -8.21
N GLY A 305 7.92 26.57 -8.95
CA GLY A 305 7.13 27.36 -9.89
C GLY A 305 6.01 28.20 -9.26
N LEU A 306 6.11 28.48 -7.97
CA LEU A 306 5.16 29.25 -7.16
C LEU A 306 5.60 30.73 -7.05
N THR A 307 4.64 31.65 -7.01
CA THR A 307 4.92 33.08 -6.78
C THR A 307 5.11 33.38 -5.29
N TRP A 308 5.94 34.38 -4.98
CA TRP A 308 6.25 34.78 -3.60
C TRP A 308 6.07 36.29 -3.34
N GLU A 309 5.91 37.12 -4.39
CA GLU A 309 5.51 38.54 -4.29
C GLU A 309 4.13 38.76 -4.89
N ASP A 310 3.43 39.74 -4.32
CA ASP A 310 2.23 40.32 -4.92
C ASP A 310 2.67 41.20 -6.10
N GLY A 311 2.08 41.01 -7.29
CA GLY A 311 2.49 41.78 -8.46
C GLY A 311 1.60 41.61 -9.67
N GLU A 312 1.67 42.56 -10.61
CA GLU A 312 1.02 42.40 -11.91
C GLU A 312 1.80 41.41 -12.77
N ARG A 313 1.12 40.39 -13.29
CA ARG A 313 1.71 39.44 -14.25
C ARG A 313 0.77 39.19 -15.42
N LEU A 314 1.38 38.92 -16.56
CA LEU A 314 0.67 38.49 -17.77
C LEU A 314 0.23 37.03 -17.59
N ASP A 315 -1.08 36.79 -17.60
CA ASP A 315 -1.67 35.46 -17.60
C ASP A 315 -1.38 34.77 -18.94
N ALA A 316 -0.74 33.59 -18.91
CA ALA A 316 -0.25 32.92 -20.11
C ALA A 316 -1.36 32.48 -21.08
N ASP A 317 -2.56 32.18 -20.57
CA ASP A 317 -3.67 31.67 -21.38
C ASP A 317 -4.51 32.82 -21.96
N THR A 318 -4.66 33.91 -21.21
CA THR A 318 -5.53 35.03 -21.57
C THR A 318 -4.77 36.24 -22.10
N GLN A 319 -3.43 36.25 -21.98
CA GLN A 319 -2.57 37.38 -22.33
C GLN A 319 -3.03 38.69 -21.66
N THR A 320 -3.58 38.61 -20.43
CA THR A 320 -4.04 39.77 -19.66
C THR A 320 -3.20 39.99 -18.41
N TRP A 321 -2.85 41.25 -18.13
CA TRP A 321 -2.18 41.62 -16.88
C TRP A 321 -3.16 41.54 -15.71
N ARG A 322 -2.79 40.78 -14.67
CA ARG A 322 -3.58 40.65 -13.44
C ARG A 322 -2.67 40.75 -12.24
N HIS A 323 -3.13 41.47 -11.22
CA HIS A 323 -2.51 41.43 -9.90
C HIS A 323 -2.70 40.02 -9.32
N ARG A 324 -1.59 39.35 -9.02
CA ARG A 324 -1.57 38.01 -8.43
C ARG A 324 -0.90 38.09 -7.08
N GLU A 325 -1.62 37.70 -6.03
CA GLU A 325 -1.06 37.54 -4.70
C GLU A 325 -0.04 36.40 -4.67
N SER A 326 0.91 36.48 -3.74
CA SER A 326 1.89 35.43 -3.45
C SER A 326 1.23 34.06 -3.24
N ASP A 327 1.70 33.03 -3.95
CA ASP A 327 1.28 31.64 -3.77
C ASP A 327 1.83 31.03 -2.46
N LEU A 328 2.87 31.63 -1.86
CA LEU A 328 3.46 31.23 -0.58
C LEU A 328 3.42 32.38 0.43
N ARG A 329 2.59 32.25 1.47
CA ARG A 329 2.49 33.26 2.53
C ARG A 329 3.29 32.87 3.77
N LEU A 330 4.06 33.80 4.33
CA LEU A 330 4.92 33.56 5.50
C LEU A 330 4.15 33.00 6.71
N ARG A 331 2.92 33.48 6.95
CA ARG A 331 2.03 33.00 8.04
C ARG A 331 1.66 31.51 7.94
N SER A 332 1.77 30.92 6.76
CA SER A 332 1.52 29.51 6.50
C SER A 332 2.71 28.63 6.90
N PHE A 333 3.91 29.20 7.04
CA PHE A 333 5.12 28.53 7.50
C PHE A 333 5.43 28.79 8.97
N VAL A 334 5.12 30.00 9.47
CA VAL A 334 5.41 30.38 10.85
C VAL A 334 4.20 30.99 11.54
N LYS A 335 4.04 30.70 12.83
CA LYS A 335 3.06 31.37 13.70
C LYS A 335 3.78 32.45 14.51
N LEU A 336 3.40 33.71 14.29
CA LEU A 336 3.88 34.83 15.08
C LEU A 336 3.09 34.93 16.40
N ARG A 337 3.78 35.25 17.48
CA ARG A 337 3.19 35.52 18.80
C ARG A 337 3.77 36.81 19.34
N GLN A 338 2.89 37.78 19.58
CA GLN A 338 3.23 39.01 20.26
C GLN A 338 2.98 38.83 21.76
N ARG A 339 4.00 39.12 22.58
CA ARG A 339 3.88 39.19 24.03
C ARG A 339 4.62 40.45 24.48
N ASP A 340 3.86 41.43 24.96
CA ASP A 340 4.34 42.78 25.25
C ASP A 340 4.99 43.41 24.00
N ASP A 341 6.17 44.02 24.13
CA ASP A 341 6.94 44.62 23.02
C ASP A 341 7.78 43.60 22.22
N ALA A 342 7.78 42.32 22.62
CA ALA A 342 8.56 41.27 21.95
C ALA A 342 7.68 40.41 21.04
N CYS A 343 8.05 40.34 19.76
CA CYS A 343 7.48 39.37 18.82
C CYS A 343 8.34 38.11 18.79
N THR A 344 7.71 36.95 18.85
CA THR A 344 8.36 35.64 18.72
C THR A 344 7.70 34.85 17.61
N TYR A 345 8.40 33.87 17.04
CA TYR A 345 7.85 32.98 16.02
C TYR A 345 7.97 31.51 16.41
N LEU A 346 7.07 30.71 15.86
CA LEU A 346 7.06 29.26 15.95
C LEU A 346 6.91 28.66 14.54
N PRO A 347 7.91 27.93 14.03
CA PRO A 347 7.76 27.17 12.79
C PRO A 347 6.58 26.19 12.89
N ARG A 348 5.78 26.11 11.83
CA ARG A 348 4.69 25.13 11.74
C ARG A 348 5.26 23.79 11.30
N THR A 349 4.71 22.71 11.82
CA THR A 349 5.08 21.33 11.47
C THR A 349 4.06 20.66 10.54
N ASP A 350 2.98 21.37 10.22
CA ASP A 350 1.86 20.87 9.41
C ASP A 350 1.74 21.72 8.14
N ALA A 351 1.69 21.06 6.99
CA ALA A 351 1.70 21.68 5.67
C ALA A 351 0.31 22.17 5.20
N SER A 352 -0.75 22.00 5.98
CA SER A 352 -2.14 22.21 5.50
C SER A 352 -2.47 23.67 5.17
N LEU A 353 -1.85 24.66 5.83
CA LEU A 353 -2.03 26.07 5.45
C LEU A 353 -1.27 26.43 4.17
N ILE A 354 -0.10 25.83 3.94
CA ILE A 354 0.65 25.97 2.68
C ILE A 354 -0.15 25.30 1.56
N ALA A 355 -0.71 24.12 1.83
CA ALA A 355 -1.58 23.41 0.91
C ALA A 355 -2.75 24.29 0.52
N LEU A 356 -3.41 24.99 1.46
CA LEU A 356 -4.49 25.94 1.21
C LEU A 356 -4.06 27.10 0.30
N ASP A 357 -2.85 27.65 0.47
CA ASP A 357 -2.33 28.71 -0.41
C ASP A 357 -2.08 28.19 -1.84
N ILE A 358 -1.52 26.99 -2.00
CA ILE A 358 -1.35 26.34 -3.33
C ILE A 358 -2.71 26.09 -3.97
N LEU A 359 -3.66 25.64 -3.17
CA LEU A 359 -5.03 25.41 -3.56
C LEU A 359 -5.69 26.72 -4.07
N ARG A 360 -5.37 27.87 -3.45
CA ARG A 360 -5.82 29.20 -3.95
C ARG A 360 -5.22 29.47 -5.32
N ALA A 361 -3.92 29.22 -5.48
CA ALA A 361 -3.23 29.38 -6.75
C ALA A 361 -3.87 28.50 -7.84
N MET A 362 -4.23 27.25 -7.52
CA MET A 362 -4.95 26.35 -8.43
C MET A 362 -6.31 26.92 -8.84
N ALA A 363 -7.07 27.50 -7.90
CA ALA A 363 -8.35 28.16 -8.20
C ALA A 363 -8.16 29.38 -9.11
N ALA A 364 -7.18 30.25 -8.81
CA ALA A 364 -6.86 31.43 -9.61
C ALA A 364 -6.45 31.07 -11.04
N LEU A 365 -5.72 29.95 -11.21
CA LEU A 365 -5.32 29.39 -12.49
C LEU A 365 -6.41 28.57 -13.19
N ARG A 366 -7.64 28.55 -12.65
CA ARG A 366 -8.80 27.80 -13.17
C ARG A 366 -8.53 26.30 -13.36
N LEU A 367 -7.73 25.71 -12.46
CA LEU A 367 -7.46 24.27 -12.45
C LEU A 367 -8.55 23.48 -11.72
N LEU A 368 -9.32 24.15 -10.86
CA LEU A 368 -10.44 23.57 -10.12
C LEU A 368 -11.74 23.82 -10.91
N PRO A 369 -12.66 22.83 -11.00
CA PRO A 369 -13.97 23.03 -11.63
C PRO A 369 -14.77 24.14 -10.94
N ALA A 370 -15.62 24.82 -11.71
CA ALA A 370 -16.54 25.80 -11.15
C ALA A 370 -17.39 25.19 -10.02
N GLY A 371 -17.42 25.86 -8.86
CA GLY A 371 -18.13 25.38 -7.66
C GLY A 371 -17.33 24.43 -6.76
N ASN A 372 -16.11 24.02 -7.15
CA ASN A 372 -15.21 23.22 -6.30
C ASN A 372 -14.49 24.10 -5.27
N GLN A 373 -15.24 24.56 -4.26
CA GLN A 373 -14.80 25.51 -3.23
C GLN A 373 -14.94 24.92 -1.81
N PRO A 374 -14.29 25.49 -0.77
CA PRO A 374 -14.35 25.05 0.60
C PRO A 374 -15.75 25.27 1.10
N LYS A 375 -16.24 24.27 1.82
CA LYS A 375 -17.56 24.33 2.40
C LYS A 375 -17.46 24.95 3.80
N ASN A 376 -18.33 25.92 4.07
CA ASN A 376 -18.57 26.44 5.42
C ASN A 376 -19.47 25.45 6.18
N TYR A 377 -19.02 25.00 7.35
CA TYR A 377 -19.73 24.04 8.21
C TYR A 377 -20.40 24.69 9.41
N GLY A 378 -20.34 26.01 9.54
CA GLY A 378 -20.99 26.76 10.59
C GLY A 378 -20.09 27.84 11.18
N GLU A 379 -20.75 28.82 11.80
CA GLU A 379 -20.14 30.04 12.28
C GLU A 379 -20.53 30.30 13.73
N TRP A 380 -19.69 31.04 14.45
CA TRP A 380 -19.92 31.43 15.83
C TRP A 380 -19.36 32.82 16.11
N ILE A 381 -19.73 33.38 17.26
CA ILE A 381 -19.20 34.63 17.77
C ILE A 381 -18.40 34.31 19.05
N GLU A 382 -17.14 34.73 19.07
CA GLU A 382 -16.26 34.65 20.22
C GLU A 382 -16.63 35.71 21.27
N ALA A 383 -16.14 35.56 22.50
CA ALA A 383 -16.51 36.46 23.60
C ALA A 383 -16.03 37.92 23.40
N ASP A 384 -14.99 38.13 22.59
CA ASP A 384 -14.46 39.43 22.19
C ASP A 384 -15.21 40.05 20.99
N GLY A 385 -16.24 39.38 20.47
CA GLY A 385 -17.01 39.80 19.30
C GLY A 385 -16.43 39.32 17.97
N THR A 386 -15.27 38.67 17.95
CA THR A 386 -14.71 38.11 16.71
C THR A 386 -15.62 36.99 16.17
N ARG A 387 -15.94 37.04 14.87
CA ARG A 387 -16.72 35.99 14.20
C ARG A 387 -15.77 34.88 13.75
N GLY A 388 -16.05 33.64 14.13
CA GLY A 388 -15.32 32.44 13.71
C GLY A 388 -16.16 31.57 12.78
N ALA A 389 -15.51 30.86 11.86
CA ALA A 389 -16.18 29.91 10.97
C ALA A 389 -15.29 28.71 10.63
N LEU A 390 -15.91 27.52 10.56
CA LEU A 390 -15.24 26.26 10.25
C LEU A 390 -15.35 25.96 8.76
N PHE A 391 -14.21 25.80 8.10
CA PHE A 391 -14.13 25.43 6.69
C PHE A 391 -13.44 24.08 6.51
N ALA A 392 -13.88 23.33 5.50
CA ALA A 392 -13.15 22.16 5.03
C ALA A 392 -13.20 22.01 3.51
N TYR A 393 -12.14 21.45 2.94
CA TYR A 393 -11.99 21.14 1.53
C TYR A 393 -11.16 19.86 1.38
N GLY A 394 -11.73 18.81 0.77
CA GLY A 394 -11.05 17.52 0.66
C GLY A 394 -10.65 16.99 2.04
N GLN A 395 -9.35 16.81 2.28
CA GLN A 395 -8.75 16.41 3.55
C GLN A 395 -8.29 17.56 4.45
N LEU A 396 -8.45 18.81 4.02
CA LEU A 396 -8.01 20.00 4.76
C LEU A 396 -9.16 20.63 5.54
N ALA A 397 -8.85 21.20 6.71
CA ALA A 397 -9.80 21.98 7.49
C ALA A 397 -9.12 23.10 8.30
N TRP A 398 -9.77 24.25 8.39
CA TRP A 398 -9.25 25.43 9.06
C TRP A 398 -10.37 26.27 9.66
N ILE A 399 -9.99 27.17 10.55
CA ILE A 399 -10.85 28.20 11.12
C ILE A 399 -10.50 29.54 10.47
N ALA A 400 -11.53 30.23 10.01
CA ALA A 400 -11.46 31.61 9.58
C ALA A 400 -12.00 32.50 10.70
N ARG A 401 -11.29 33.58 11.04
CA ARG A 401 -11.70 34.59 12.02
C ARG A 401 -11.70 35.97 11.41
N ALA A 402 -12.75 36.74 11.67
CA ALA A 402 -12.91 38.09 11.14
C ALA A 402 -13.65 38.98 12.16
N ASP A 403 -13.59 40.29 11.97
CA ASP A 403 -14.37 41.24 12.77
C ASP A 403 -15.89 40.96 12.65
N ALA A 404 -16.65 41.29 13.69
CA ALA A 404 -18.08 40.96 13.81
C ALA A 404 -18.93 41.36 12.59
N SER A 405 -18.57 42.45 11.90
CA SER A 405 -19.28 42.98 10.74
C SER A 405 -18.91 42.32 9.41
N ALA A 406 -17.85 41.50 9.37
CA ALA A 406 -17.41 40.85 8.14
C ALA A 406 -18.30 39.63 7.82
N ALA A 407 -18.66 39.50 6.54
CA ALA A 407 -19.35 38.33 6.02
C ALA A 407 -18.32 37.34 5.45
N PHE A 408 -18.47 36.06 5.78
CA PHE A 408 -17.70 34.98 5.17
C PHE A 408 -18.27 34.65 3.77
N ALA A 409 -17.92 35.47 2.77
CA ALA A 409 -18.33 35.26 1.38
C ALA A 409 -17.37 34.28 0.67
N PRO A 410 -17.87 33.26 -0.05
CA PRO A 410 -17.04 32.42 -0.90
C PRO A 410 -16.58 33.17 -2.16
N PRO A 411 -15.39 32.87 -2.73
CA PRO A 411 -14.40 31.89 -2.28
C PRO A 411 -13.51 32.42 -1.14
N LEU A 412 -13.44 31.70 -0.01
CA LEU A 412 -12.78 32.22 1.20
C LEU A 412 -11.24 32.23 1.16
N TRP A 413 -10.64 31.57 0.19
CA TRP A 413 -9.19 31.53 -0.06
C TRP A 413 -8.65 32.94 -0.33
N ASP A 414 -9.47 33.84 -0.85
CA ASP A 414 -9.12 35.22 -1.26
C ASP A 414 -9.41 36.28 -0.18
N ALA A 415 -9.85 35.87 1.02
CA ALA A 415 -10.20 36.80 2.07
C ALA A 415 -8.94 37.33 2.78
N THR A 416 -8.41 38.47 2.33
CA THR A 416 -7.24 39.14 2.92
C THR A 416 -7.51 39.69 4.32
N ALA A 417 -8.77 40.02 4.62
CA ALA A 417 -9.23 40.56 5.91
C ALA A 417 -9.60 39.48 6.95
N VAL A 418 -9.20 38.22 6.74
CA VAL A 418 -9.54 37.08 7.59
C VAL A 418 -8.28 36.41 8.11
N ASP A 419 -8.23 36.18 9.43
CA ASP A 419 -7.21 35.36 10.06
C ASP A 419 -7.55 33.87 9.88
N ILE A 420 -6.64 33.13 9.26
CA ILE A 420 -6.82 31.71 8.94
C ILE A 420 -5.86 30.90 9.79
N GLU A 421 -6.41 29.99 10.59
CA GLU A 421 -5.64 29.12 11.47
C GLU A 421 -6.11 27.67 11.36
N LEU A 422 -5.21 26.74 11.68
CA LEU A 422 -5.57 25.32 11.71
C LEU A 422 -6.56 25.04 12.83
N SER A 423 -7.53 24.15 12.56
CA SER A 423 -8.52 23.79 13.58
C SER A 423 -7.88 23.09 14.79
N THR A 424 -8.34 23.45 15.98
CA THR A 424 -8.00 22.80 17.25
C THR A 424 -9.24 22.21 17.90
N LEU A 425 -9.06 21.31 18.87
CA LEU A 425 -10.18 20.75 19.63
C LEU A 425 -11.00 21.83 20.35
N ARG A 426 -10.35 22.92 20.80
CA ARG A 426 -11.06 24.06 21.41
C ARG A 426 -12.05 24.66 20.40
N ASP A 427 -11.62 24.85 19.16
CA ASP A 427 -12.46 25.43 18.11
C ASP A 427 -13.63 24.51 17.76
N LEU A 428 -13.39 23.20 17.66
CA LEU A 428 -14.47 22.24 17.40
C LEU A 428 -15.49 22.17 18.53
N LEU A 429 -15.04 22.25 19.79
CA LEU A 429 -15.95 22.30 20.94
C LEU A 429 -16.79 23.58 20.91
N ARG A 430 -16.19 24.74 20.55
CA ARG A 430 -16.93 26.00 20.36
C ARG A 430 -17.96 25.89 19.25
N TRP A 431 -17.55 25.43 18.07
CA TRP A 431 -18.42 25.19 16.92
C TRP A 431 -19.62 24.28 17.27
N ARG A 432 -19.36 23.22 18.06
CA ARG A 432 -20.42 22.31 18.53
C ARG A 432 -21.40 23.01 19.46
N ASP A 433 -20.89 23.76 20.44
CA ASP A 433 -21.71 24.39 21.48
C ASP A 433 -22.61 25.51 20.91
N THR A 434 -22.26 26.08 19.75
CA THR A 434 -23.03 27.13 19.07
C THR A 434 -23.94 26.64 17.94
N SER A 435 -23.84 25.36 17.55
CA SER A 435 -24.73 24.76 16.55
C SER A 435 -26.12 24.55 17.16
N LEU A 436 -27.02 25.52 16.96
CA LEU A 436 -28.37 25.63 17.57
C LEU A 436 -29.41 24.68 16.94
N GLY A 437 -29.22 23.37 17.06
CA GLY A 437 -30.22 22.36 16.65
C GLY A 437 -30.31 21.17 17.61
N ASP A 438 -31.48 20.51 17.66
CA ASP A 438 -31.69 19.26 18.42
C ASP A 438 -30.81 18.11 17.91
N ASP A 439 -30.37 18.19 16.65
CA ASP A 439 -29.45 17.24 16.03
C ASP A 439 -28.05 17.89 15.96
N ARG A 440 -27.19 17.57 16.94
CA ARG A 440 -25.82 18.13 17.01
C ARG A 440 -24.94 17.43 15.96
N PRO A 441 -24.59 18.08 14.84
CA PRO A 441 -23.85 17.42 13.77
C PRO A 441 -22.45 17.00 14.24
N LEU A 442 -21.96 15.86 13.73
CA LEU A 442 -20.56 15.49 13.89
C LEU A 442 -19.68 16.48 13.11
N PRO A 443 -18.52 16.89 13.65
CA PRO A 443 -17.59 17.72 12.89
C PRO A 443 -17.15 16.99 11.62
N PRO A 444 -16.90 17.71 10.51
CA PRO A 444 -16.39 17.09 9.30
C PRO A 444 -15.07 16.38 9.59
N ARG A 445 -14.89 15.17 9.06
CA ARG A 445 -13.71 14.32 9.30
C ARG A 445 -12.35 15.05 9.11
N PRO A 446 -12.14 15.88 8.07
CA PRO A 446 -10.94 16.69 7.93
C PRO A 446 -10.63 17.55 9.17
N ALA A 447 -11.66 18.17 9.75
CA ALA A 447 -11.51 19.02 10.93
C ALA A 447 -11.17 18.22 12.19
N LEU A 448 -11.73 17.01 12.32
CA LEU A 448 -11.34 16.07 13.39
C LEU A 448 -9.88 15.69 13.28
N LEU A 449 -9.43 15.21 12.11
CA LEU A 449 -8.04 14.81 11.90
C LEU A 449 -7.07 15.98 12.12
N GLN A 450 -7.41 17.15 11.61
CA GLN A 450 -6.59 18.35 11.81
C GLN A 450 -6.51 18.75 13.29
N SER A 451 -7.64 18.69 14.01
CA SER A 451 -7.68 18.97 15.45
C SER A 451 -6.93 17.91 16.25
N ILE A 452 -6.99 16.64 15.84
CA ILE A 452 -6.20 15.56 16.43
C ILE A 452 -4.71 15.84 16.24
N ARG A 453 -4.25 16.40 15.12
CA ARG A 453 -2.83 16.73 14.89
C ARG A 453 -2.35 17.97 15.65
N ASN A 454 -3.19 19.00 15.77
CA ASN A 454 -2.77 20.31 16.28
C ASN A 454 -3.08 20.58 17.75
N THR A 455 -3.85 19.71 18.40
CA THR A 455 -4.18 19.87 19.82
C THR A 455 -3.14 19.16 20.68
N ASP A 456 -2.76 19.74 21.82
CA ASP A 456 -1.93 19.06 22.81
C ASP A 456 -2.57 17.75 23.33
N ALA A 457 -1.76 16.72 23.60
CA ALA A 457 -2.26 15.41 24.00
C ALA A 457 -3.07 15.43 25.31
N ALA A 458 -2.68 16.25 26.29
CA ALA A 458 -3.42 16.37 27.54
C ALA A 458 -4.82 17.00 27.33
N ARG A 459 -4.97 17.83 26.30
CA ARG A 459 -6.26 18.43 25.93
C ARG A 459 -7.09 17.48 25.08
N LEU A 460 -6.47 16.61 24.27
CA LEU A 460 -7.17 15.62 23.44
C LEU A 460 -8.06 14.69 24.27
N ALA A 461 -7.71 14.40 25.52
CA ALA A 461 -8.54 13.60 26.42
C ALA A 461 -9.96 14.19 26.66
N ARG A 462 -10.20 15.46 26.32
CA ARG A 462 -11.52 16.10 26.36
C ARG A 462 -12.36 15.89 25.10
N MET A 463 -11.82 15.23 24.09
CA MET A 463 -12.52 14.98 22.84
C MET A 463 -13.75 14.07 23.08
N PRO A 464 -14.94 14.43 22.60
CA PRO A 464 -16.11 13.57 22.73
C PRO A 464 -15.90 12.23 22.02
N ILE A 465 -16.20 11.11 22.69
CA ILE A 465 -15.94 9.78 22.14
C ILE A 465 -16.74 9.47 20.87
N GLN A 466 -17.92 10.08 20.70
CA GLN A 466 -18.70 9.97 19.47
C GLN A 466 -17.98 10.54 18.23
N TRP A 467 -16.98 11.41 18.42
CA TRP A 467 -16.18 11.96 17.32
C TRP A 467 -15.07 11.01 16.87
N VAL A 468 -14.74 10.00 17.67
CA VAL A 468 -13.63 9.09 17.45
C VAL A 468 -14.08 7.66 17.14
N ASN A 469 -15.31 7.51 16.67
CA ASN A 469 -15.93 6.23 16.32
C ASN A 469 -15.65 5.78 14.87
N ASP A 470 -14.94 6.59 14.08
CA ASP A 470 -14.40 6.20 12.78
C ASP A 470 -12.97 5.65 12.96
N PRO A 471 -12.62 4.44 12.48
CA PRO A 471 -11.29 3.87 12.67
C PRO A 471 -10.16 4.78 12.21
N ASP A 472 -10.36 5.50 11.11
CA ASP A 472 -9.35 6.39 10.55
C ASP A 472 -9.16 7.68 11.38
N CYS A 473 -10.12 8.04 12.24
CA CYS A 473 -9.96 9.08 13.26
C CYS A 473 -9.45 8.51 14.58
N ALA A 474 -9.94 7.33 14.97
CA ALA A 474 -9.58 6.62 16.19
C ALA A 474 -8.09 6.32 16.23
N GLU A 475 -7.54 5.78 15.15
CA GLU A 475 -6.14 5.40 15.07
C GLU A 475 -5.17 6.55 15.42
N PRO A 476 -5.16 7.70 14.70
CA PRO A 476 -4.26 8.79 15.03
C PRO A 476 -4.57 9.44 16.39
N PHE A 477 -5.84 9.45 16.82
CA PHE A 477 -6.21 9.98 18.13
C PHE A 477 -5.65 9.15 19.28
N LEU A 478 -5.90 7.84 19.25
CA LEU A 478 -5.50 6.90 20.29
C LEU A 478 -3.97 6.77 20.33
N ALA A 479 -3.30 6.75 19.16
CA ALA A 479 -1.85 6.78 19.06
C ALA A 479 -1.24 8.00 19.78
N ARG A 480 -1.89 9.17 19.68
CA ARG A 480 -1.45 10.39 20.36
C ARG A 480 -1.70 10.39 21.88
N LEU A 481 -2.71 9.66 22.36
CA LEU A 481 -2.93 9.49 23.80
C LEU A 481 -1.96 8.50 24.44
N GLY A 482 -1.43 7.55 23.66
CA GLY A 482 -0.66 6.42 24.18
C GLY A 482 -1.56 5.41 24.91
N GLU A 483 -0.96 4.33 25.42
CA GLU A 483 -1.71 3.21 26.02
C GLU A 483 -2.39 3.59 27.35
N ASP A 484 -1.67 4.26 28.24
CA ASP A 484 -2.21 4.72 29.53
C ASP A 484 -3.27 5.80 29.35
N GLY A 485 -3.00 6.78 28.48
CA GLY A 485 -3.94 7.85 28.16
C GLY A 485 -5.21 7.34 27.48
N THR A 486 -5.09 6.32 26.61
CA THR A 486 -6.23 5.63 26.02
C THR A 486 -7.09 4.95 27.07
N THR A 487 -6.47 4.21 28.00
CA THR A 487 -7.21 3.51 29.07
C THR A 487 -7.98 4.51 29.94
N GLN A 488 -7.31 5.57 30.39
CA GLN A 488 -7.94 6.63 31.19
C GLN A 488 -9.07 7.33 30.43
N TYR A 489 -8.87 7.59 29.13
CA TYR A 489 -9.88 8.21 28.27
C TYR A 489 -11.12 7.34 28.13
N LEU A 490 -10.95 6.05 27.89
CA LEU A 490 -12.06 5.10 27.75
C LEU A 490 -12.84 4.97 29.06
N ASP A 491 -12.15 4.85 30.20
CA ASP A 491 -12.79 4.80 31.52
C ASP A 491 -13.60 6.07 31.82
N ALA A 492 -13.06 7.25 31.48
CA ALA A 492 -13.77 8.51 31.64
C ALA A 492 -15.06 8.60 30.79
N HIS A 493 -15.14 7.82 29.71
CA HIS A 493 -16.29 7.77 28.80
C HIS A 493 -17.13 6.49 28.93
N ALA A 494 -16.97 5.73 30.02
CA ALA A 494 -17.65 4.46 30.28
C ALA A 494 -19.17 4.47 30.03
N ARG A 495 -19.87 5.56 30.40
CA ARG A 495 -21.32 5.69 30.20
C ARG A 495 -21.70 5.72 28.72
N THR A 496 -20.99 6.52 27.92
CA THR A 496 -21.24 6.64 26.47
C THR A 496 -20.82 5.37 25.73
N LEU A 497 -19.75 4.72 26.17
CA LEU A 497 -19.33 3.42 25.63
C LEU A 497 -20.41 2.36 25.80
N GLY A 498 -21.10 2.34 26.94
CA GLY A 498 -22.20 1.40 27.19
C GLY A 498 -23.39 1.55 26.23
N THR A 499 -23.58 2.73 25.64
CA THR A 499 -24.68 3.01 24.71
C THR A 499 -24.34 2.77 23.23
N LEU A 500 -23.08 2.46 22.89
CA LEU A 500 -22.67 2.23 21.51
C LEU A 500 -23.39 1.01 20.90
N ALA A 501 -23.84 1.14 19.65
CA ALA A 501 -24.40 0.05 18.87
C ALA A 501 -23.32 -0.98 18.47
N PRO A 502 -23.66 -2.23 18.13
CA PRO A 502 -22.68 -3.27 17.80
C PRO A 502 -21.67 -2.88 16.72
N TYR A 503 -22.11 -2.22 15.64
CA TYR A 503 -21.21 -1.78 14.57
C TYR A 503 -20.25 -0.66 15.01
N GLU A 504 -20.63 0.16 16.00
CA GLU A 504 -19.78 1.22 16.57
C GLU A 504 -18.71 0.62 17.47
N ARG A 505 -19.08 -0.40 18.24
CA ARG A 505 -18.13 -1.17 19.07
C ARG A 505 -17.05 -1.79 18.19
N ASP A 506 -17.45 -2.42 17.07
CA ASP A 506 -16.53 -3.01 16.10
C ASP A 506 -15.55 -1.98 15.51
N ARG A 507 -16.05 -0.80 15.13
CA ARG A 507 -15.19 0.30 14.64
C ARG A 507 -14.21 0.80 15.69
N LEU A 508 -14.64 0.97 16.93
CA LEU A 508 -13.76 1.37 18.03
C LEU A 508 -12.68 0.31 18.32
N LEU A 509 -13.06 -0.98 18.35
CA LEU A 509 -12.11 -2.09 18.52
C LEU A 509 -11.09 -2.14 17.39
N THR A 510 -11.55 -1.95 16.14
CA THR A 510 -10.67 -1.86 14.97
C THR A 510 -9.71 -0.67 15.10
N GLY A 511 -10.20 0.49 15.56
CA GLY A 511 -9.38 1.67 15.84
C GLY A 511 -8.31 1.41 16.92
N LEU A 512 -8.67 0.71 18.00
CA LEU A 512 -7.74 0.30 19.05
C LEU A 512 -6.67 -0.65 18.50
N LEU A 513 -7.04 -1.61 17.65
CA LEU A 513 -6.08 -2.52 17.02
C LEU A 513 -5.10 -1.78 16.11
N ARG A 514 -5.61 -0.91 15.23
CA ARG A 514 -4.77 -0.13 14.30
C ARG A 514 -3.82 0.82 15.05
N ALA A 515 -4.28 1.42 16.14
CA ALA A 515 -3.45 2.23 17.03
C ALA A 515 -2.46 1.41 17.90
N ASN A 516 -2.44 0.09 17.79
CA ASN A 516 -1.67 -0.83 18.63
C ASN A 516 -2.00 -0.74 20.15
N MET A 517 -3.24 -0.35 20.49
CA MET A 517 -3.74 -0.25 21.87
C MET A 517 -4.34 -1.58 22.35
N ARG A 518 -3.62 -2.67 22.09
CA ARG A 518 -4.12 -4.04 22.25
C ARG A 518 -4.52 -4.38 23.70
N ARG A 519 -3.84 -3.83 24.71
CA ARG A 519 -4.19 -4.06 26.13
C ARG A 519 -5.47 -3.35 26.56
N SER A 520 -5.87 -2.30 25.85
CA SER A 520 -7.10 -1.55 26.13
C SER A 520 -8.37 -2.29 25.65
N ILE A 521 -8.24 -3.28 24.76
CA ILE A 521 -9.37 -4.00 24.17
C ILE A 521 -10.17 -4.79 25.22
N PRO A 522 -9.58 -5.65 26.08
CA PRO A 522 -10.33 -6.33 27.12
C PRO A 522 -10.93 -5.35 28.14
N ALA A 523 -10.26 -4.20 28.39
CA ALA A 523 -10.77 -3.18 29.29
C ALA A 523 -12.07 -2.56 28.78
N VAL A 524 -12.10 -2.13 27.52
CA VAL A 524 -13.27 -1.44 26.95
C VAL A 524 -14.51 -2.33 26.91
N THR A 525 -14.33 -3.64 26.69
CA THR A 525 -15.46 -4.60 26.62
C THR A 525 -16.23 -4.72 27.93
N ARG A 526 -15.63 -4.35 29.08
CA ARG A 526 -16.30 -4.33 30.40
C ARG A 526 -17.46 -3.36 30.46
N HIS A 527 -17.45 -2.31 29.64
CA HIS A 527 -18.53 -1.33 29.56
C HIS A 527 -19.72 -1.81 28.73
N TRP A 528 -19.55 -2.88 27.94
CA TRP A 528 -20.61 -3.41 27.07
C TRP A 528 -21.34 -4.62 27.65
N SER A 529 -20.66 -5.39 28.52
CA SER A 529 -21.26 -6.55 29.16
C SER A 529 -20.59 -6.88 30.50
N ALA A 530 -21.41 -7.20 31.49
CA ALA A 530 -20.96 -7.79 32.75
C ALA A 530 -20.53 -9.26 32.58
N SER A 531 -21.07 -9.96 31.56
CA SER A 531 -20.76 -11.37 31.31
C SER A 531 -19.39 -11.52 30.64
N LEU A 532 -18.45 -12.19 31.32
CA LEU A 532 -17.13 -12.49 30.78
C LEU A 532 -17.24 -13.28 29.46
N ALA A 533 -18.15 -14.24 29.36
CA ALA A 533 -18.34 -15.04 28.14
C ALA A 533 -18.70 -14.16 26.93
N VAL A 534 -19.60 -13.20 27.11
CA VAL A 534 -19.97 -12.26 26.02
C VAL A 534 -18.79 -11.38 25.63
N ARG A 535 -17.96 -10.94 26.59
CA ARG A 535 -16.77 -10.15 26.29
C ARG A 535 -15.71 -10.96 25.54
N VAL A 536 -15.51 -12.22 25.94
CA VAL A 536 -14.62 -13.16 25.25
C VAL A 536 -15.08 -13.34 23.80
N ASP A 537 -16.39 -13.42 23.55
CA ASP A 537 -16.94 -13.59 22.20
C ASP A 537 -16.70 -12.38 21.32
N ILE A 538 -16.88 -11.17 21.87
CA ILE A 538 -16.57 -9.91 21.17
C ILE A 538 -15.10 -9.86 20.76
N VAL A 539 -14.17 -10.18 21.68
CA VAL A 539 -12.72 -10.18 21.37
C VAL A 539 -12.36 -11.31 20.42
N HIS A 540 -12.97 -12.49 20.56
CA HIS A 540 -12.79 -13.60 19.62
C HIS A 540 -13.16 -13.19 18.19
N ASP A 541 -14.31 -12.54 18.00
CA ASP A 541 -14.76 -12.14 16.67
C ASP A 541 -13.86 -11.09 16.04
N LEU A 542 -13.34 -10.16 16.85
CA LEU A 542 -12.31 -9.21 16.44
C LEU A 542 -11.03 -9.94 15.98
N LEU A 543 -10.50 -10.86 16.79
CA LEU A 543 -9.30 -11.63 16.45
C LEU A 543 -9.51 -12.53 15.23
N ARG A 544 -10.71 -13.08 15.05
CA ARG A 544 -11.05 -13.86 13.86
C ARG A 544 -10.91 -13.02 12.58
N CYS A 545 -11.32 -11.75 12.62
CA CYS A 545 -11.24 -10.86 11.46
C CYS A 545 -9.82 -10.33 11.19
N HIS A 546 -8.97 -10.21 12.22
CA HIS A 546 -7.65 -9.56 12.09
C HIS A 546 -6.47 -10.52 12.28
N ALA A 547 -6.48 -11.33 13.35
CA ALA A 547 -5.37 -12.20 13.68
C ALA A 547 -5.29 -13.45 12.77
N ILE A 548 -6.42 -14.01 12.33
CA ILE A 548 -6.43 -15.21 11.46
C ILE A 548 -5.87 -14.94 10.05
N PRO A 549 -6.22 -13.84 9.37
CA PRO A 549 -5.55 -13.48 8.11
C PRO A 549 -4.03 -13.32 8.29
N GLU A 550 -3.58 -12.65 9.36
CA GLU A 550 -2.15 -12.51 9.66
C GLU A 550 -1.48 -13.86 9.93
N LEU A 551 -2.12 -14.76 10.67
CA LEU A 551 -1.58 -16.11 10.94
C LEU A 551 -1.43 -16.92 9.65
N ARG A 552 -2.43 -16.83 8.76
CA ARG A 552 -2.35 -17.48 7.45
C ARG A 552 -1.18 -16.95 6.64
N ASP A 553 -1.02 -15.64 6.58
CA ASP A 553 0.08 -15.01 5.84
C ASP A 553 1.44 -15.38 6.47
N ALA A 554 1.51 -15.45 7.80
CA ALA A 554 2.70 -15.91 8.53
C ALA A 554 3.05 -17.38 8.23
N LEU A 555 2.05 -18.28 8.18
CA LEU A 555 2.25 -19.68 7.83
C LEU A 555 2.78 -19.86 6.40
N LEU A 556 2.42 -18.96 5.49
CA LEU A 556 2.83 -19.02 4.09
C LEU A 556 4.13 -18.28 3.79
N ALA A 557 4.69 -17.54 4.74
CA ALA A 557 5.97 -16.86 4.59
C ALA A 557 7.12 -17.83 4.27
N ASP A 558 8.24 -17.28 3.76
CA ASP A 558 9.44 -18.07 3.47
C ASP A 558 10.02 -18.68 4.75
N ASP A 559 10.10 -17.88 5.82
CA ASP A 559 10.39 -18.35 7.18
C ASP A 559 9.10 -18.40 8.01
N ALA A 560 8.30 -19.44 7.75
CA ALA A 560 7.02 -19.66 8.41
C ALA A 560 7.16 -19.76 9.94
N ALA A 561 8.26 -20.35 10.43
CA ALA A 561 8.50 -20.51 11.86
C ALA A 561 8.70 -19.16 12.55
N ALA A 562 9.61 -18.32 12.05
CA ALA A 562 9.85 -17.00 12.62
C ALA A 562 8.59 -16.12 12.53
N ALA A 563 7.89 -16.14 11.39
CA ALA A 563 6.69 -15.33 11.19
C ALA A 563 5.55 -15.72 12.14
N VAL A 564 5.31 -17.03 12.35
CA VAL A 564 4.27 -17.52 13.28
C VAL A 564 4.61 -17.19 14.73
N MET A 565 5.88 -17.23 15.12
CA MET A 565 6.30 -16.84 16.48
C MET A 565 6.18 -15.33 16.70
N ALA A 566 6.48 -14.52 15.69
CA ALA A 566 6.23 -13.08 15.72
C ALA A 566 4.74 -12.77 15.86
N TRP A 567 3.89 -13.50 15.12
CA TRP A 567 2.44 -13.43 15.27
C TRP A 567 2.00 -13.78 16.69
N LEU A 568 2.46 -14.91 17.24
CA LEU A 568 2.13 -15.34 18.60
C LEU A 568 2.52 -14.27 19.62
N ALA A 569 3.73 -13.71 19.52
CA ALA A 569 4.19 -12.66 20.42
C ALA A 569 3.32 -11.41 20.34
N ALA A 570 2.92 -10.98 19.14
CA ALA A 570 2.11 -9.79 18.92
C ALA A 570 0.71 -9.89 19.55
N TRP A 571 0.12 -11.09 19.59
CA TRP A 571 -1.23 -11.33 20.13
C TRP A 571 -1.22 -11.81 21.59
N ARG A 572 -0.15 -12.44 22.05
CA ARG A 572 -0.01 -12.92 23.43
C ARG A 572 0.52 -11.86 24.40
N THR A 573 1.53 -11.06 24.01
CA THR A 573 2.13 -10.04 24.89
C THR A 573 1.11 -9.03 25.46
N PRO A 574 0.08 -8.61 24.70
CA PRO A 574 -0.99 -7.77 25.22
C PRO A 574 -2.04 -8.50 26.06
N GLY A 575 -1.93 -9.83 26.23
CA GLY A 575 -2.87 -10.68 26.97
C GLY A 575 -4.15 -11.05 26.20
N LEU A 576 -4.22 -10.79 24.88
CA LEU A 576 -5.44 -11.05 24.11
C LEU A 576 -5.72 -12.54 23.93
N LEU A 577 -4.70 -13.35 23.63
CA LEU A 577 -4.86 -14.80 23.53
C LEU A 577 -5.22 -15.44 24.88
N ASP A 578 -4.66 -14.93 25.98
CA ASP A 578 -4.99 -15.39 27.32
C ASP A 578 -6.44 -15.04 27.66
N PHE A 579 -6.87 -13.82 27.31
CA PHE A 579 -8.26 -13.37 27.50
C PHE A 579 -9.26 -14.25 26.74
N ILE A 580 -8.94 -14.65 25.51
CA ILE A 580 -9.81 -15.51 24.70
C ILE A 580 -9.51 -17.01 24.84
N ALA A 581 -8.73 -17.44 25.84
CA ALA A 581 -8.40 -18.84 26.04
C ALA A 581 -9.61 -19.80 25.97
N PRO A 582 -10.81 -19.47 26.51
CA PRO A 582 -12.01 -20.32 26.37
C PRO A 582 -12.49 -20.53 24.92
N ARG A 583 -12.04 -19.71 23.97
CA ARG A 583 -12.40 -19.75 22.55
C ARG A 583 -11.19 -19.95 21.63
N ILE A 584 -10.00 -20.23 22.16
CA ILE A 584 -8.77 -20.35 21.38
C ILE A 584 -8.86 -21.44 20.30
N GLY A 585 -9.45 -22.59 20.63
CA GLY A 585 -9.66 -23.66 19.65
C GLY A 585 -10.60 -23.24 18.52
N ARG A 586 -11.65 -22.47 18.82
CA ARG A 586 -12.56 -21.91 17.81
C ARG A 586 -11.88 -20.85 16.95
N LEU A 587 -11.01 -20.04 17.54
CA LEU A 587 -10.23 -19.05 16.80
C LEU A 587 -9.32 -19.75 15.78
N LEU A 588 -8.52 -20.71 16.22
CA LEU A 588 -7.59 -21.43 15.33
C LEU A 588 -8.30 -22.29 14.27
N ASN A 589 -9.52 -22.76 14.56
CA ASN A 589 -10.36 -23.47 13.60
C ASN A 589 -11.28 -22.54 12.77
N ALA A 590 -11.17 -21.21 12.94
CA ALA A 590 -12.05 -20.29 12.25
C ALA A 590 -11.78 -20.31 10.74
N LEU A 591 -12.87 -20.32 9.97
CA LEU A 591 -12.79 -20.31 8.51
C LEU A 591 -12.38 -18.92 8.01
N TYR A 592 -11.30 -18.88 7.25
CA TYR A 592 -10.91 -17.72 6.45
C TYR A 592 -10.74 -18.16 5.00
N MET A 593 -11.41 -17.46 4.08
CA MET A 593 -11.54 -17.89 2.66
C MET A 593 -12.05 -19.34 2.52
N GLY A 594 -12.95 -19.76 3.42
CA GLY A 594 -13.60 -21.08 3.38
C GLY A 594 -12.80 -22.24 3.99
N SER A 595 -11.65 -22.01 4.64
CA SER A 595 -10.89 -23.08 5.28
C SER A 595 -10.16 -22.62 6.56
N PRO A 596 -9.91 -23.52 7.53
CA PRO A 596 -9.02 -23.27 8.66
C PRO A 596 -7.57 -22.97 8.24
N VAL A 597 -6.78 -22.38 9.14
CA VAL A 597 -5.37 -22.03 8.86
C VAL A 597 -4.48 -23.27 8.64
N LEU A 598 -4.71 -24.36 9.37
CA LEU A 598 -4.00 -25.64 9.17
C LEU A 598 -4.30 -26.22 7.77
N SER A 599 -5.52 -26.06 7.28
CA SER A 599 -5.88 -26.47 5.91
C SER A 599 -5.06 -25.72 4.86
N THR A 600 -4.83 -24.42 5.08
CA THR A 600 -3.98 -23.63 4.18
C THR A 600 -2.52 -24.11 4.23
N ALA A 601 -2.00 -24.43 5.41
CA ALA A 601 -0.64 -24.98 5.56
C ALA A 601 -0.49 -26.32 4.81
N LEU A 602 -1.43 -27.25 4.98
CA LEU A 602 -1.45 -28.55 4.30
C LEU A 602 -1.57 -28.42 2.78
N ARG A 603 -2.44 -27.54 2.29
CA ARG A 603 -2.64 -27.29 0.84
C ARG A 603 -1.44 -26.63 0.16
N SER A 604 -0.53 -26.02 0.93
CA SER A 604 0.70 -25.45 0.36
C SER A 604 1.67 -26.54 -0.14
N GLY A 605 1.49 -27.79 0.31
CA GLY A 605 2.34 -28.92 -0.03
C GLY A 605 3.74 -28.91 0.60
N ARG A 606 4.08 -27.87 1.38
CA ARG A 606 5.37 -27.69 2.05
C ARG A 606 5.31 -28.18 3.50
N ALA A 607 6.43 -28.70 4.00
CA ALA A 607 6.57 -29.08 5.42
C ALA A 607 6.57 -27.85 6.35
N ALA A 608 7.32 -26.80 6.00
CA ALA A 608 7.56 -25.64 6.87
C ALA A 608 6.28 -24.96 7.43
N PRO A 609 5.22 -24.71 6.65
CA PRO A 609 3.96 -24.18 7.18
C PRO A 609 3.28 -25.12 8.19
N VAL A 610 3.32 -26.43 7.94
CA VAL A 610 2.71 -27.43 8.84
C VAL A 610 3.51 -27.51 10.14
N ASP A 611 4.85 -27.58 10.04
CA ASP A 611 5.75 -27.56 11.20
C ASP A 611 5.57 -26.30 12.04
N ALA A 612 5.45 -25.13 11.40
CA ALA A 612 5.21 -23.86 12.09
C ALA A 612 3.87 -23.83 12.83
N PHE A 613 2.81 -24.44 12.26
CA PHE A 613 1.53 -24.59 12.95
C PHE A 613 1.65 -25.50 14.19
N PHE A 614 2.33 -26.64 14.08
CA PHE A 614 2.55 -27.52 15.23
C PHE A 614 3.46 -26.88 16.30
N MET A 615 4.44 -26.07 15.89
CA MET A 615 5.23 -25.26 16.80
C MET A 615 4.35 -24.28 17.58
N LEU A 616 3.46 -23.56 16.90
CA LEU A 616 2.46 -22.69 17.55
C LEU A 616 1.64 -23.45 18.59
N LEU A 617 1.12 -24.63 18.24
CA LEU A 617 0.35 -25.46 19.18
C LEU A 617 1.16 -25.84 20.41
N ARG A 618 2.43 -26.26 20.24
CA ARG A 618 3.31 -26.60 21.37
C ARG A 618 3.52 -25.40 22.29
N GLU A 619 3.76 -24.21 21.74
CA GLU A 619 3.95 -23.00 22.54
C GLU A 619 2.69 -22.54 23.28
N LEU A 620 1.51 -22.72 22.68
CA LEU A 620 0.23 -22.47 23.33
C LEU A 620 -0.05 -23.48 24.45
N LEU A 621 0.26 -24.76 24.23
CA LEU A 621 0.01 -25.84 25.19
C LEU A 621 0.94 -25.84 26.42
N LYS A 622 2.05 -25.10 26.38
CA LYS A 622 2.88 -24.82 27.58
C LYS A 622 2.12 -24.08 28.67
N ASP A 623 1.09 -23.32 28.28
CA ASP A 623 0.24 -22.57 29.21
C ASP A 623 -0.89 -23.44 29.74
N GLU A 624 -0.96 -23.61 31.06
CA GLU A 624 -2.00 -24.44 31.68
C GLU A 624 -3.41 -23.92 31.42
N HIS A 625 -3.61 -22.60 31.41
CA HIS A 625 -4.92 -22.00 31.19
C HIS A 625 -5.40 -22.28 29.76
N ILE A 626 -4.58 -22.01 28.76
CA ILE A 626 -4.89 -22.28 27.34
C ILE A 626 -5.08 -23.78 27.11
N ARG A 627 -4.18 -24.62 27.65
CA ARG A 627 -4.23 -26.08 27.51
C ARG A 627 -5.56 -26.66 28.01
N SER A 628 -6.06 -26.19 29.16
CA SER A 628 -7.33 -26.68 29.73
C SER A 628 -8.54 -26.45 28.81
N HIS A 629 -8.50 -25.40 27.99
CA HIS A 629 -9.55 -25.07 27.02
C HIS A 629 -9.33 -25.74 25.66
N LEU A 630 -8.07 -25.97 25.27
CA LEU A 630 -7.74 -26.57 23.98
C LEU A 630 -7.83 -28.11 23.99
N GLN A 631 -7.61 -28.76 25.14
CA GLN A 631 -7.45 -30.23 25.23
C GLN A 631 -8.59 -31.05 24.60
N HIS A 632 -9.83 -30.59 24.72
CA HIS A 632 -10.99 -31.30 24.17
C HIS A 632 -11.26 -30.97 22.70
N GLY A 633 -10.92 -29.76 22.25
CA GLY A 633 -11.12 -29.32 20.86
C GLY A 633 -9.94 -29.61 19.94
N LEU A 634 -8.80 -30.07 20.49
CA LEU A 634 -7.59 -30.32 19.72
C LEU A 634 -7.78 -31.36 18.59
N PRO A 635 -8.49 -32.50 18.78
CA PRO A 635 -8.75 -33.42 17.68
C PRO A 635 -9.53 -32.77 16.52
N GLU A 636 -10.54 -31.96 16.82
CA GLU A 636 -11.33 -31.25 15.80
C GLU A 636 -10.46 -30.23 15.04
N LEU A 637 -9.63 -29.48 15.76
CA LEU A 637 -8.68 -28.54 15.17
C LEU A 637 -7.67 -29.24 14.24
N LEU A 638 -7.15 -30.40 14.65
CA LEU A 638 -6.18 -31.17 13.86
C LEU A 638 -6.82 -31.91 12.68
N ARG A 639 -8.11 -32.23 12.76
CA ARG A 639 -8.87 -32.81 11.62
C ARG A 639 -8.98 -31.81 10.47
N ALA A 640 -9.05 -30.51 10.79
CA ALA A 640 -9.04 -29.38 9.86
C ALA A 640 -9.85 -29.65 8.58
N MET A 641 -11.17 -29.52 8.69
CA MET A 641 -12.07 -29.76 7.57
C MET A 641 -12.22 -28.50 6.70
N ASP A 642 -12.34 -28.69 5.39
CA ASP A 642 -12.71 -27.59 4.50
C ASP A 642 -14.22 -27.33 4.51
N PHE A 643 -14.68 -26.38 3.69
CA PHE A 643 -16.10 -26.04 3.58
C PHE A 643 -17.01 -27.17 3.06
N LEU A 644 -16.43 -28.26 2.54
CA LEU A 644 -17.16 -29.47 2.11
C LEU A 644 -17.16 -30.56 3.19
N GLY A 645 -16.57 -30.31 4.37
CA GLY A 645 -16.43 -31.30 5.43
C GLY A 645 -15.33 -32.33 5.16
N ALA A 646 -14.50 -32.14 4.13
CA ALA A 646 -13.40 -33.04 3.83
C ALA A 646 -12.17 -32.70 4.71
N PRO A 647 -11.58 -33.68 5.43
CA PRO A 647 -10.34 -33.45 6.17
C PRO A 647 -9.23 -33.01 5.23
N THR A 648 -8.52 -31.92 5.54
CA THR A 648 -7.57 -31.36 4.57
C THR A 648 -6.33 -32.23 4.36
N LEU A 649 -6.01 -33.10 5.33
CA LEU A 649 -4.96 -34.10 5.15
C LEU A 649 -5.28 -35.04 3.97
N SER A 650 -6.54 -35.42 3.76
CA SER A 650 -6.90 -36.29 2.62
C SER A 650 -6.66 -35.61 1.28
N LEU A 651 -6.90 -34.29 1.18
CA LEU A 651 -6.58 -33.49 0.00
C LEU A 651 -5.07 -33.38 -0.25
N ALA A 652 -4.28 -33.22 0.82
CA ALA A 652 -2.82 -33.21 0.71
C ALA A 652 -2.29 -34.58 0.25
N MET A 653 -2.87 -35.67 0.75
CA MET A 653 -2.57 -37.03 0.30
C MET A 653 -2.98 -37.26 -1.16
N ALA A 654 -4.17 -36.79 -1.55
CA ALA A 654 -4.69 -36.85 -2.92
C ALA A 654 -3.85 -36.05 -3.91
N SER A 655 -3.17 -34.99 -3.45
CA SER A 655 -2.33 -34.11 -4.27
C SER A 655 -0.84 -34.48 -4.24
N GLY A 656 -0.48 -35.59 -3.58
CA GLY A 656 0.90 -36.08 -3.52
C GLY A 656 1.84 -35.22 -2.68
N HIS A 657 1.30 -34.39 -1.78
CA HIS A 657 2.04 -33.46 -0.93
C HIS A 657 2.78 -34.15 0.23
N THR A 658 3.71 -35.04 -0.12
CA THR A 658 4.40 -35.93 0.82
C THR A 658 5.08 -35.19 1.97
N ALA A 659 5.72 -34.04 1.69
CA ALA A 659 6.40 -33.26 2.71
C ALA A 659 5.42 -32.68 3.76
N ALA A 660 4.26 -32.17 3.34
CA ALA A 660 3.23 -31.67 4.24
C ALA A 660 2.56 -32.79 5.04
N VAL A 661 2.30 -33.95 4.40
CA VAL A 661 1.74 -35.14 5.05
C VAL A 661 2.69 -35.67 6.13
N GLN A 662 3.98 -35.79 5.82
CA GLN A 662 5.00 -36.24 6.77
C GLN A 662 5.13 -35.27 7.95
N ALA A 663 5.20 -33.96 7.68
CA ALA A 663 5.24 -32.93 8.72
C ALA A 663 4.01 -32.97 9.64
N TYR A 664 2.82 -33.26 9.09
CA TYR A 664 1.61 -33.44 9.89
C TYR A 664 1.72 -34.63 10.84
N TYR A 665 2.16 -35.78 10.34
CA TYR A 665 2.36 -36.99 11.15
C TYR A 665 3.41 -36.79 12.24
N ASP A 666 4.54 -36.16 11.92
CA ASP A 666 5.59 -35.82 12.88
C ASP A 666 5.12 -34.79 13.91
N GLY A 667 4.28 -33.83 13.49
CA GLY A 667 3.59 -32.89 14.36
C GLY A 667 2.72 -33.58 15.41
N VAL A 668 1.81 -34.44 14.98
CA VAL A 668 0.91 -35.23 15.86
C VAL A 668 1.72 -36.14 16.79
N SER A 669 2.71 -36.85 16.25
CA SER A 669 3.61 -37.70 17.04
C SER A 669 4.35 -36.90 18.11
N GLY A 670 4.86 -35.71 17.76
CA GLY A 670 5.55 -34.83 18.70
C GLY A 670 4.63 -34.29 19.80
N LEU A 671 3.36 -34.00 19.51
CA LEU A 671 2.40 -33.60 20.54
C LEU A 671 2.17 -34.69 21.59
N LEU A 672 2.16 -35.96 21.18
CA LEU A 672 1.97 -37.11 22.08
C LEU A 672 3.22 -37.49 22.88
N ALA A 673 4.40 -37.19 22.36
CA ALA A 673 5.68 -37.51 23.01
C ALA A 673 6.03 -36.56 24.17
N GLU A 674 5.53 -35.33 24.13
CA GLU A 674 5.87 -34.29 25.11
C GLU A 674 5.19 -34.52 26.48
N PRO A 675 5.95 -34.69 27.58
CA PRO A 675 5.37 -34.97 28.89
C PRO A 675 4.43 -33.87 29.41
N VAL A 676 4.71 -32.61 29.07
CA VAL A 676 3.86 -31.46 29.42
C VAL A 676 2.47 -31.53 28.77
N HIS A 677 2.29 -32.39 27.78
CA HIS A 677 1.03 -32.63 27.07
C HIS A 677 0.27 -33.87 27.57
N ALA A 678 0.63 -34.44 28.72
CA ALA A 678 -0.05 -35.62 29.26
C ALA A 678 -1.59 -35.47 29.33
N ALA A 679 -2.09 -34.26 29.62
CA ALA A 679 -3.52 -33.96 29.69
C ALA A 679 -4.27 -34.06 28.35
N ILE A 680 -3.61 -33.78 27.21
CA ILE A 680 -4.23 -33.89 25.88
C ILE A 680 -4.15 -35.31 25.32
N GLY A 681 -3.26 -36.14 25.86
CA GLY A 681 -2.95 -37.49 25.38
C GLY A 681 -4.18 -38.39 25.18
N PRO A 682 -5.11 -38.52 26.15
CA PRO A 682 -6.27 -39.40 26.00
C PRO A 682 -7.18 -39.02 24.82
N ALA A 683 -7.52 -37.73 24.69
CA ALA A 683 -8.39 -37.25 23.61
C ALA A 683 -7.72 -37.40 22.24
N LEU A 684 -6.43 -37.06 22.14
CA LEU A 684 -5.68 -37.16 20.90
C LEU A 684 -5.48 -38.62 20.47
N ARG A 685 -5.14 -39.52 21.41
CA ARG A 685 -5.02 -40.97 21.13
C ARG A 685 -6.32 -41.59 20.66
N GLY A 686 -7.45 -41.22 21.28
CA GLY A 686 -8.78 -41.66 20.85
C GLY A 686 -9.12 -41.28 19.41
N ALA A 687 -8.64 -40.12 18.96
CA ALA A 687 -8.89 -39.61 17.61
C ALA A 687 -7.81 -40.03 16.58
N LEU A 688 -6.72 -40.69 17.00
CA LEU A 688 -5.60 -41.01 16.11
C LEU A 688 -6.04 -41.76 14.84
N PRO A 689 -6.87 -42.82 14.89
CA PRO A 689 -7.30 -43.51 13.68
C PRO A 689 -7.90 -42.56 12.64
N ASP A 690 -8.82 -41.69 13.06
CA ASP A 690 -9.54 -40.77 12.17
C ASP A 690 -8.63 -39.64 11.67
N LEU A 691 -7.71 -39.15 12.50
CA LEU A 691 -6.72 -38.13 12.11
C LEU A 691 -5.74 -38.66 11.07
N LEU A 692 -5.31 -39.93 11.19
CA LEU A 692 -4.33 -40.52 10.27
C LEU A 692 -4.96 -40.96 8.95
N THR A 693 -6.16 -41.54 8.97
CA THR A 693 -6.84 -41.94 7.73
C THR A 693 -7.44 -40.75 6.98
N ALA A 694 -7.71 -39.66 7.70
CA ALA A 694 -8.32 -38.45 7.16
C ALA A 694 -9.63 -38.75 6.41
N THR A 695 -10.46 -39.64 6.95
CA THR A 695 -11.68 -40.09 6.29
C THR A 695 -12.75 -38.99 6.24
N ALA A 696 -13.21 -38.67 5.03
CA ALA A 696 -14.32 -37.75 4.80
C ALA A 696 -15.67 -38.37 5.21
N GLU A 697 -16.71 -37.54 5.38
CA GLU A 697 -18.05 -38.03 5.73
C GLU A 697 -18.63 -38.97 4.67
N ALA A 698 -18.24 -38.81 3.41
CA ALA A 698 -18.62 -39.69 2.30
C ALA A 698 -17.95 -41.09 2.37
N GLY A 699 -17.02 -41.32 3.31
CA GLY A 699 -16.28 -42.57 3.45
C GLY A 699 -14.93 -42.58 2.72
N ASP A 700 -14.62 -41.53 1.94
CA ASP A 700 -13.33 -41.41 1.25
C ASP A 700 -12.18 -41.25 2.23
N SER A 701 -11.24 -42.21 2.24
CA SER A 701 -10.00 -42.09 3.02
C SER A 701 -8.89 -41.39 2.22
N GLY A 702 -8.01 -40.67 2.92
CA GLY A 702 -6.82 -40.08 2.29
C GLY A 702 -5.90 -41.11 1.63
N LEU A 703 -5.85 -42.33 2.19
CA LEU A 703 -5.10 -43.45 1.61
C LEU A 703 -5.70 -43.93 0.29
N ALA A 704 -7.04 -43.99 0.16
CA ALA A 704 -7.72 -44.31 -1.09
C ALA A 704 -7.39 -43.29 -2.18
N TYR A 705 -7.38 -42.00 -1.86
CA TYR A 705 -7.01 -40.96 -2.82
C TYR A 705 -5.53 -41.01 -3.20
N ALA A 706 -4.61 -41.26 -2.25
CA ALA A 706 -3.20 -41.43 -2.57
C ALA A 706 -2.96 -42.60 -3.52
N LEU A 707 -3.69 -43.70 -3.34
CA LEU A 707 -3.70 -44.86 -4.25
C LEU A 707 -4.26 -44.51 -5.62
N ALA A 708 -5.44 -43.90 -5.66
CA ALA A 708 -6.14 -43.57 -6.89
C ALA A 708 -5.35 -42.59 -7.78
N ASN A 709 -4.54 -41.70 -7.18
CA ASN A 709 -3.71 -40.72 -7.89
C ASN A 709 -2.22 -41.13 -8.01
N GLY A 710 -1.86 -42.33 -7.54
CA GLY A 710 -0.53 -42.89 -7.74
C GLY A 710 0.59 -42.31 -6.87
N HIS A 711 0.27 -41.78 -5.70
CA HIS A 711 1.22 -41.13 -4.79
C HIS A 711 1.91 -42.10 -3.83
N ALA A 712 2.80 -42.94 -4.36
CA ALA A 712 3.52 -43.97 -3.58
C ALA A 712 4.29 -43.41 -2.35
N ALA A 713 4.87 -42.22 -2.47
CA ALA A 713 5.61 -41.58 -1.38
C ALA A 713 4.71 -41.20 -0.19
N VAL A 714 3.47 -40.79 -0.45
CA VAL A 714 2.45 -40.52 0.58
C VAL A 714 2.04 -41.82 1.29
N ILE A 715 1.85 -42.91 0.52
CA ILE A 715 1.51 -44.23 1.08
C ILE A 715 2.64 -44.73 2.00
N LYS A 716 3.89 -44.51 1.60
CA LYS A 716 5.06 -44.82 2.44
C LYS A 716 5.09 -43.98 3.72
N ALA A 717 4.84 -42.68 3.64
CA ALA A 717 4.74 -41.83 4.83
C ALA A 717 3.64 -42.32 5.80
N PHE A 718 2.50 -42.76 5.27
CA PHE A 718 1.42 -43.38 6.05
C PHE A 718 1.85 -44.74 6.66
N HIS A 719 2.58 -45.57 5.91
CA HIS A 719 3.17 -46.82 6.42
C HIS A 719 4.09 -46.55 7.62
N ASP A 720 5.05 -45.64 7.44
CA ASP A 720 6.08 -45.34 8.43
C ASP A 720 5.45 -44.83 9.75
N ILE A 721 4.45 -43.96 9.69
CA ILE A 721 3.77 -43.45 10.90
C ILE A 721 2.93 -44.52 11.61
N ILE A 722 2.28 -45.43 10.87
CA ILE A 722 1.49 -46.51 11.46
C ILE A 722 2.39 -47.49 12.21
N VAL A 723 3.51 -47.90 11.61
CA VAL A 723 4.50 -48.76 12.28
C VAL A 723 5.04 -48.08 13.53
N LYS A 724 5.35 -46.78 13.46
CA LYS A 724 5.80 -45.99 14.61
C LYS A 724 4.79 -46.02 15.76
N PHE A 725 3.50 -45.78 15.50
CA PHE A 725 2.48 -45.80 16.55
C PHE A 725 2.13 -47.20 17.04
N LEU A 726 2.23 -48.24 16.21
CA LEU A 726 2.07 -49.63 16.67
C LEU A 726 3.24 -50.08 17.56
N GLY A 727 4.43 -49.52 17.37
CA GLY A 727 5.60 -49.78 18.21
C GLY A 727 5.59 -49.05 19.56
N ASP A 728 4.73 -48.04 19.73
CA ASP A 728 4.63 -47.27 20.96
C ASP A 728 3.49 -47.79 21.86
N ALA A 729 3.84 -48.18 23.09
CA ALA A 729 2.89 -48.79 24.04
C ALA A 729 1.74 -47.85 24.44
N GLY A 730 1.92 -46.53 24.30
CA GLY A 730 0.89 -45.53 24.59
C GLY A 730 -0.16 -45.39 23.49
N THR A 731 0.20 -45.64 22.23
CA THR A 731 -0.65 -45.40 21.04
C THR A 731 -1.14 -46.68 20.39
N ALA A 732 -0.38 -47.78 20.47
CA ALA A 732 -0.76 -49.08 19.90
C ALA A 732 -2.18 -49.54 20.30
N PRO A 733 -2.63 -49.44 21.58
CA PRO A 733 -3.98 -49.87 21.95
C PRO A 733 -5.12 -49.13 21.24
N TRP A 734 -4.85 -47.93 20.71
CA TRP A 734 -5.83 -47.09 20.02
C TRP A 734 -5.83 -47.33 18.50
N ILE A 735 -4.70 -47.74 17.94
CA ILE A 735 -4.54 -48.03 16.52
C ILE A 735 -4.90 -49.49 16.21
N SER A 736 -4.38 -50.46 16.96
CA SER A 736 -4.49 -51.89 16.63
C SER A 736 -5.93 -52.36 16.36
N PRO A 737 -6.95 -51.98 17.17
CA PRO A 737 -8.33 -52.41 16.92
C PRO A 737 -8.95 -51.83 15.65
N ARG A 738 -8.47 -50.67 15.19
CA ARG A 738 -9.00 -49.92 14.04
C ARG A 738 -8.16 -50.13 12.78
N LEU A 739 -6.98 -50.75 12.91
CA LEU A 739 -6.04 -50.96 11.82
C LEU A 739 -6.69 -51.64 10.59
N PRO A 740 -7.54 -52.68 10.71
CA PRO A 740 -8.21 -53.24 9.54
C PRO A 740 -9.03 -52.20 8.75
N ASP A 741 -9.83 -51.38 9.44
CA ASP A 741 -10.65 -50.34 8.81
C ASP A 741 -9.79 -49.24 8.19
N MET A 742 -8.71 -48.85 8.86
CA MET A 742 -7.75 -47.87 8.35
C MET A 742 -7.07 -48.33 7.06
N LEU A 743 -6.96 -49.65 6.87
CA LEU A 743 -6.34 -50.30 5.71
C LEU A 743 -7.34 -50.79 4.67
N ASP A 744 -8.65 -50.56 4.81
CA ASP A 744 -9.60 -50.93 3.74
C ASP A 744 -9.50 -49.95 2.55
N ALA A 745 -8.99 -48.73 2.78
CA ALA A 745 -8.65 -47.72 1.79
C ALA A 745 -9.69 -47.60 0.67
N VAL A 746 -10.96 -47.47 1.02
CA VAL A 746 -12.07 -47.33 0.07
C VAL A 746 -12.36 -45.87 -0.28
N ASP A 747 -12.88 -45.64 -1.48
CA ASP A 747 -13.54 -44.38 -1.87
C ASP A 747 -15.01 -44.37 -1.39
N GLY A 748 -15.70 -43.25 -1.60
CA GLY A 748 -17.10 -43.05 -1.21
C GLY A 748 -18.09 -43.92 -1.98
N ASP A 749 -17.66 -44.55 -3.08
CA ASP A 749 -18.43 -45.57 -3.81
C ASP A 749 -18.16 -46.99 -3.27
N GLY A 750 -17.32 -47.14 -2.23
CA GLY A 750 -16.90 -48.42 -1.67
C GLY A 750 -15.89 -49.19 -2.53
N ARG A 751 -15.24 -48.54 -3.50
CA ARG A 751 -14.22 -49.17 -4.34
C ARG A 751 -12.89 -49.19 -3.61
N ALA A 752 -12.24 -50.35 -3.59
CA ALA A 752 -10.93 -50.51 -2.99
C ALA A 752 -9.87 -49.66 -3.73
N GLY A 753 -9.09 -48.86 -2.99
CA GLY A 753 -8.06 -47.99 -3.53
C GLY A 753 -7.00 -48.73 -4.36
N LEU A 754 -6.68 -49.98 -3.99
CA LEU A 754 -5.77 -50.82 -4.79
C LEU A 754 -6.32 -51.09 -6.20
N MET A 755 -7.63 -51.32 -6.33
CA MET A 755 -8.26 -51.47 -7.65
C MET A 755 -8.16 -50.16 -8.45
N LEU A 756 -8.35 -49.00 -7.79
CA LEU A 756 -8.22 -47.69 -8.43
C LEU A 756 -6.79 -47.46 -8.93
N ALA A 757 -5.78 -47.76 -8.09
CA ALA A 757 -4.37 -47.65 -8.46
C ALA A 757 -4.02 -48.53 -9.68
N VAL A 758 -4.47 -49.80 -9.68
CA VAL A 758 -4.22 -50.73 -10.80
C VAL A 758 -4.93 -50.25 -12.08
N LYS A 759 -6.19 -49.80 -11.99
CA LYS A 759 -6.92 -49.25 -13.14
C LYS A 759 -6.29 -47.97 -13.68
N GLY A 760 -5.73 -47.13 -12.81
CA GLY A 760 -5.00 -45.91 -13.16
C GLY A 760 -3.58 -46.16 -13.68
N GLY A 761 -3.09 -47.41 -13.68
CA GLY A 761 -1.72 -47.74 -14.08
C GLY A 761 -0.66 -47.29 -13.07
N HIS A 762 -1.04 -47.03 -11.83
CA HIS A 762 -0.16 -46.53 -10.76
C HIS A 762 0.56 -47.68 -10.03
N ALA A 763 1.44 -48.38 -10.74
CA ALA A 763 2.13 -49.56 -10.22
C ALA A 763 2.90 -49.29 -8.92
N ASP A 764 3.63 -48.18 -8.83
CA ASP A 764 4.42 -47.84 -7.63
C ASP A 764 3.56 -47.64 -6.38
N ALA A 765 2.38 -47.04 -6.53
CA ALA A 765 1.44 -46.85 -5.43
C ALA A 765 0.82 -48.18 -5.00
N ALA A 766 0.47 -49.04 -5.95
CA ALA A 766 0.00 -50.40 -5.68
C ALA A 766 1.08 -51.22 -4.94
N PHE A 767 2.34 -51.16 -5.38
CA PHE A 767 3.45 -51.83 -4.70
C PHE A 767 3.70 -51.29 -3.30
N ALA A 768 3.70 -49.97 -3.12
CA ALA A 768 3.85 -49.35 -1.79
C ALA A 768 2.76 -49.81 -0.83
N TYR A 769 1.51 -49.94 -1.30
CA TYR A 769 0.40 -50.39 -0.49
C TYR A 769 0.44 -51.88 -0.16
N VAL A 770 0.85 -52.74 -1.11
CA VAL A 770 1.11 -54.16 -0.85
C VAL A 770 2.23 -54.32 0.18
N ALA A 771 3.29 -53.51 0.08
CA ALA A 771 4.38 -53.50 1.07
C ALA A 771 3.88 -53.11 2.46
N LEU A 772 3.08 -52.03 2.56
CA LEU A 772 2.42 -51.62 3.81
C LEU A 772 1.59 -52.76 4.42
N ARG A 773 0.77 -53.45 3.62
CA ARG A 773 -0.08 -54.54 4.13
C ARG A 773 0.70 -55.80 4.50
N SER A 774 1.89 -55.98 3.91
CA SER A 774 2.76 -57.13 4.14
C SER A 774 3.79 -56.89 5.25
N ASP A 775 3.81 -55.71 5.86
CA ASP A 775 4.70 -55.40 6.97
C ASP A 775 4.44 -56.38 8.14
N PRO A 776 5.49 -57.03 8.70
CA PRO A 776 5.31 -58.01 9.77
C PRO A 776 4.56 -57.49 11.00
N VAL A 777 4.73 -56.21 11.35
CA VAL A 777 4.07 -55.57 12.50
C VAL A 777 2.58 -55.42 12.23
N ILE A 778 2.22 -54.98 11.01
CA ILE A 778 0.82 -54.80 10.58
C ILE A 778 0.14 -56.15 10.40
N MET A 779 0.80 -57.11 9.74
CA MET A 779 0.28 -58.45 9.46
C MET A 779 -0.12 -59.20 10.72
N ALA A 780 0.67 -59.09 11.79
CA ALA A 780 0.39 -59.76 13.06
C ALA A 780 -0.93 -59.30 13.72
N LEU A 781 -1.46 -58.13 13.32
CA LEU A 781 -2.65 -57.51 13.90
C LEU A 781 -3.88 -57.59 12.98
N LEU A 782 -3.73 -58.08 11.75
CA LEU A 782 -4.86 -58.29 10.83
C LEU A 782 -5.57 -59.62 11.14
N PRO A 783 -6.92 -59.68 11.05
CA PRO A 783 -7.63 -60.94 11.22
C PRO A 783 -7.31 -61.94 10.09
N ALA A 784 -7.41 -63.24 10.40
CA ALA A 784 -6.90 -64.33 9.55
C ALA A 784 -7.54 -64.38 8.14
N ASP A 785 -8.79 -63.97 8.00
CA ASP A 785 -9.51 -63.83 6.72
C ASP A 785 -8.92 -62.71 5.85
N ARG A 786 -8.45 -61.61 6.46
CA ARG A 786 -7.77 -60.51 5.78
C ARG A 786 -6.29 -60.76 5.52
N GLN A 787 -5.66 -61.71 6.23
CA GLN A 787 -4.31 -62.19 5.95
C GLN A 787 -4.25 -63.10 4.71
N ALA A 788 -5.35 -63.80 4.39
CA ALA A 788 -5.45 -64.75 3.29
C ALA A 788 -5.75 -64.11 1.92
N ALA A 789 -6.23 -62.86 1.88
CA ALA A 789 -6.55 -62.10 0.66
C ALA A 789 -5.31 -61.57 -0.10
N ARG A 790 -4.24 -62.37 -0.16
CA ARG A 790 -2.98 -62.11 -0.85
C ARG A 790 -3.14 -62.02 -2.36
#